data_AF-A0A7Y1FB42-F1
#
_entry.id   AF-A0A7Y1FB42-F1
#
_cell.length_a   1.000
_cell.length_b   1.000
_cell.length_c   1.000
_cell.angle_alpha   90.00
_cell.angle_beta   90.00
_cell.angle_gamma   90.00
#
_symmetry.space_group_name_H-M   'P 1'
#
loop_
_entity.id
_entity.type
_entity.pdbx_description
1 polymer ?
#
loop_
_entity_poly.entity_id
_entity_poly.type
_entity_poly.pdbx_seq_one_letter_code
_entity_poly.pdbx_strand_id
1 'polypeptide(L)'
;MSLRLVARWTLASLLLMIALLWLADRIWPLPLPRDDLARVVLAEDGTPLWRFADANGVWRYPVQTAEVSPYYLDALLTYEDRWFYQHPGVNPFALARATWQNLTGARVVSGGSTLSMQVARLLDPHSRTFHGKLRQLWRTAQLEWHLSKAEILNLYLNRAPFGGTLQGVAAASWAYLGKSPAQLTHAEAALLAVLPQAPSRLRPDRHPQRAQEARDKVLRRLGEFQVWPSSAVAEALEEPLLLAPRLEPSLAPLLARRLNRPDSPPLIRTTLDATLQRRLEDLLLGWRARLPEYTSAAILVVEEDSMAVRAYLGSVDINDAKRFGHVDMISALRSPGSTLKPFLYGMALDDGLIHSESLLQDVPRRYGDYRPGNFSMGFTGAVPASTALSSSLNLPAVQLLEAYGPKRFAAQMRIGGVPLALPALAEPNLALILGGAGSRLEDLVSGYSAFARDGRSATIRLQPDDTLKERPLLSPGSAWIVRRILSGQARPDRDPRAELVQRPVLAWKTGTSYGFRDAWAIGVGPRYLIGVWIGRPDGTPVPGQFGLASAAPLMLQVHDVLTNRDSQRGISAPVKPVPANVGVAAICWPLGQPMSRSDPNCRRQRFAWTLDNTTPPTLLALDQPLGVGLMESVWVNPKGLRVDAHCPGAQLKNIALWPAPLEPWLPRAERRDARLPAADPDCPPPALAASSPLSIVGVREGDQLRLPAASQQALRLKISALGGSGRRWWFLNGAPLGDSANQDSINASFEQLGRYQLSVLDEAGQTARIEFSVVD
;
A
#
# COMPACT_ATOMS: atom_id res chain seq x y z
N MET A 1 -57.04 26.46 -65.97
CA MET A 1 -56.33 25.40 -65.20
C MET A 1 -56.57 25.67 -63.73
N SER A 2 -57.32 24.83 -63.01
CA SER A 2 -57.83 25.20 -61.67
C SER A 2 -56.71 25.24 -60.63
N LEU A 3 -56.74 26.21 -59.71
CA LEU A 3 -55.79 26.33 -58.60
C LEU A 3 -55.63 25.02 -57.80
N ARG A 4 -56.65 24.15 -57.79
CA ARG A 4 -56.63 22.84 -57.14
C ARG A 4 -55.68 21.84 -57.80
N LEU A 5 -55.49 21.92 -59.12
CA LEU A 5 -54.55 21.04 -59.82
C LEU A 5 -53.11 21.46 -59.52
N VAL A 6 -52.83 22.76 -59.58
CA VAL A 6 -51.51 23.32 -59.23
C VAL A 6 -51.16 22.99 -57.78
N ALA A 7 -52.11 23.15 -56.85
CA ALA A 7 -51.92 22.80 -55.44
C ALA A 7 -51.65 21.29 -55.20
N ARG A 8 -52.25 20.40 -56.00
CA ARG A 8 -51.99 18.95 -55.92
C ARG A 8 -50.61 18.57 -56.45
N TRP A 9 -50.18 19.19 -57.56
CA TRP A 9 -48.85 18.97 -58.12
C TRP A 9 -47.74 19.56 -57.22
N THR A 10 -47.98 20.71 -56.59
CA THR A 10 -47.04 21.27 -55.60
C THR A 10 -46.97 20.42 -54.34
N LEU A 11 -48.09 19.88 -53.84
CA LEU A 11 -48.08 18.97 -52.69
C LEU A 11 -47.38 17.64 -53.03
N ALA A 12 -47.66 17.05 -54.19
CA ALA A 12 -47.03 15.80 -54.63
C ALA A 12 -45.52 15.95 -54.85
N SER A 13 -45.07 17.06 -55.44
CA SER A 13 -43.64 17.35 -55.60
C SER A 13 -42.94 17.63 -54.27
N LEU A 14 -43.60 18.31 -53.33
CA LEU A 14 -43.08 18.48 -51.96
C LEU A 14 -42.93 17.15 -51.24
N LEU A 15 -43.94 16.28 -51.31
CA LEU A 15 -43.90 14.94 -50.70
C LEU A 15 -42.83 14.05 -51.34
N LEU A 16 -42.68 14.10 -52.67
CA LEU A 16 -41.63 13.39 -53.39
C LEU A 16 -40.24 13.88 -52.98
N MET A 17 -40.06 15.20 -52.84
CA MET A 17 -38.81 15.80 -52.37
C MET A 17 -38.48 15.36 -50.94
N ILE A 18 -39.45 15.38 -50.03
CA ILE A 18 -39.27 14.89 -48.65
C ILE A 18 -38.90 13.40 -48.65
N ALA A 19 -39.57 12.57 -49.46
CA ALA A 19 -39.28 11.15 -49.58
C ALA A 19 -37.87 10.88 -50.13
N LEU A 20 -37.43 11.66 -51.13
CA LEU A 20 -36.08 11.59 -51.69
C LEU A 20 -35.01 12.02 -50.67
N LEU A 21 -35.25 13.09 -49.90
CA LEU A 21 -34.34 13.55 -48.86
C LEU A 21 -34.24 12.53 -47.71
N TRP A 22 -35.37 11.93 -47.32
CA TRP A 22 -35.40 10.85 -46.33
C TRP A 22 -34.67 9.60 -46.83
N LEU A 23 -34.88 9.21 -48.10
CA LEU A 23 -34.17 8.08 -48.70
C LEU A 23 -32.66 8.36 -48.80
N ALA A 24 -32.26 9.58 -49.17
CA ALA A 24 -30.87 10.00 -49.22
C ALA A 24 -30.21 9.94 -47.83
N ASP A 25 -30.93 10.34 -46.78
CA ASP A 25 -30.46 10.23 -45.39
C ASP A 25 -30.24 8.77 -44.98
N ARG A 26 -31.13 7.87 -45.39
CA ARG A 26 -30.99 6.41 -45.13
C ARG A 26 -29.86 5.75 -45.93
N ILE A 27 -29.65 6.16 -47.18
CA ILE A 27 -28.56 5.63 -48.03
C ILE A 27 -27.19 6.16 -47.55
N TRP A 28 -27.13 7.40 -47.10
CA TRP A 28 -25.92 8.04 -46.58
C TRP A 28 -26.10 8.46 -45.12
N PRO A 29 -26.15 7.50 -44.18
CA PRO A 29 -26.38 7.79 -42.78
C PRO A 29 -25.31 8.74 -42.23
N LEU A 30 -25.71 9.57 -41.27
CA LEU A 30 -24.80 10.46 -40.55
C LEU A 30 -23.72 9.61 -39.86
N PRO A 31 -22.42 9.82 -40.15
CA PRO A 31 -21.34 9.09 -39.48
C PRO A 31 -21.17 9.62 -38.07
N LEU A 32 -22.07 9.20 -37.17
CA LEU A 32 -21.89 9.45 -35.75
C LEU A 32 -20.71 8.61 -35.26
N PRO A 33 -19.81 9.22 -34.49
CA PRO A 33 -18.65 8.52 -33.98
C PRO A 33 -19.12 7.42 -33.04
N ARG A 34 -18.66 6.19 -33.30
CA ARG A 34 -18.74 5.08 -32.36
C ARG A 34 -17.85 5.38 -31.16
N ASP A 35 -18.04 4.68 -30.05
CA ASP A 35 -17.22 4.76 -28.83
C ASP A 35 -15.72 4.51 -29.12
N ASP A 36 -15.01 5.48 -29.71
CA ASP A 36 -13.58 5.46 -30.02
C ASP A 36 -12.76 5.93 -28.81
N LEU A 37 -13.15 5.44 -27.64
CA LEU A 37 -12.94 6.13 -26.36
C LEU A 37 -11.45 6.22 -26.02
N ALA A 38 -10.85 7.35 -26.34
CA ALA A 38 -9.73 7.85 -25.55
C ALA A 38 -10.18 7.80 -24.08
N ARG A 39 -9.39 7.14 -23.24
CA ARG A 39 -9.74 6.88 -21.83
C ARG A 39 -8.84 7.63 -20.90
N VAL A 40 -9.42 8.18 -19.86
CA VAL A 40 -8.72 9.15 -19.03
C VAL A 40 -9.03 8.84 -17.59
N VAL A 41 -7.96 8.61 -16.84
CA VAL A 41 -8.01 8.25 -15.43
C VAL A 41 -7.88 9.53 -14.64
N LEU A 42 -8.89 9.79 -13.81
CA LEU A 42 -9.03 11.02 -13.05
C LEU A 42 -8.80 10.75 -11.57
N ALA A 43 -8.19 11.71 -10.89
CA ALA A 43 -8.17 11.81 -9.44
C ALA A 43 -9.58 12.11 -8.90
N GLU A 44 -9.72 12.10 -7.57
CA GLU A 44 -10.98 12.39 -6.89
C GLU A 44 -11.52 13.80 -7.22
N ASP A 45 -10.62 14.79 -7.37
CA ASP A 45 -10.95 16.17 -7.73
C ASP A 45 -11.18 16.41 -9.24
N GLY A 46 -11.10 15.35 -10.06
CA GLY A 46 -11.21 15.43 -11.51
C GLY A 46 -9.91 15.77 -12.25
N THR A 47 -8.79 15.93 -11.54
CA THR A 47 -7.47 16.13 -12.17
C THR A 47 -7.08 14.89 -12.98
N PRO A 48 -6.70 15.03 -14.27
CA PRO A 48 -6.19 13.92 -15.06
C PRO A 48 -4.89 13.37 -14.47
N LEU A 49 -4.89 12.09 -14.13
CA LEU A 49 -3.71 11.35 -13.67
C LEU A 49 -2.98 10.73 -14.86
N TRP A 50 -3.73 10.06 -15.73
CA TRP A 50 -3.19 9.34 -16.88
C TRP A 50 -4.20 9.32 -18.02
N ARG A 51 -3.72 9.08 -19.24
CA ARG A 51 -4.51 9.09 -20.47
C ARG A 51 -4.12 7.92 -21.38
N PHE A 52 -5.10 7.40 -22.11
CA PHE A 52 -4.95 6.44 -23.19
C PHE A 52 -5.50 7.05 -24.49
N ALA A 53 -4.67 7.07 -25.53
CA ALA A 53 -5.07 7.63 -26.82
C ALA A 53 -6.09 6.73 -27.51
N ASP A 54 -6.89 7.32 -28.39
CA ASP A 54 -7.72 6.54 -29.31
C ASP A 54 -6.84 5.83 -30.38
N ALA A 55 -7.49 5.05 -31.25
CA ALA A 55 -6.81 4.33 -32.33
C ALA A 55 -6.02 5.23 -33.30
N ASN A 56 -6.31 6.54 -33.33
CA ASN A 56 -5.64 7.52 -34.17
C ASN A 56 -4.56 8.33 -33.41
N GLY A 57 -4.26 7.97 -32.15
CA GLY A 57 -3.30 8.69 -31.33
C GLY A 57 -3.81 10.04 -30.80
N VAL A 58 -5.12 10.27 -30.85
CA VAL A 58 -5.75 11.53 -30.44
C VAL A 58 -6.22 11.44 -28.99
N TRP A 59 -6.11 12.56 -28.30
CA TRP A 59 -6.53 12.71 -26.90
C TRP A 59 -7.82 13.50 -26.84
N ARG A 60 -8.81 12.96 -26.15
CA ARG A 60 -10.09 13.60 -25.85
C ARG A 60 -10.41 13.44 -24.37
N TYR A 61 -10.89 14.51 -23.75
CA TYR A 61 -11.50 14.48 -22.42
C TYR A 61 -12.98 14.79 -22.61
N PRO A 62 -13.86 13.77 -22.55
CA PRO A 62 -15.29 13.97 -22.65
C PRO A 62 -15.79 15.00 -21.66
N VAL A 63 -16.56 15.96 -22.14
CA VAL A 63 -17.16 17.04 -21.35
C VAL A 63 -18.55 17.37 -21.88
N GLN A 64 -19.47 17.70 -21.00
CA GLN A 64 -20.79 18.21 -21.35
C GLN A 64 -20.80 19.74 -21.33
N THR A 65 -21.73 20.37 -22.06
CA THR A 65 -21.91 21.83 -22.07
C THR A 65 -22.00 22.43 -20.65
N ALA A 66 -22.65 21.73 -19.71
CA ALA A 66 -22.79 22.18 -18.31
C ALA A 66 -21.48 22.14 -17.50
N GLU A 67 -20.47 21.40 -17.97
CA GLU A 67 -19.17 21.23 -17.31
C GLU A 67 -18.10 22.19 -17.89
N VAL A 68 -18.51 23.14 -18.74
CA VAL A 68 -17.64 24.15 -19.36
C VAL A 68 -18.03 25.55 -18.86
N SER A 69 -17.03 26.41 -18.66
CA SER A 69 -17.24 27.78 -18.19
C SER A 69 -18.22 28.53 -19.11
N PRO A 70 -19.22 29.24 -18.54
CA PRO A 70 -20.10 30.12 -19.32
C PRO A 70 -19.34 31.14 -20.17
N TYR A 71 -18.22 31.66 -19.67
CA TYR A 71 -17.37 32.59 -20.41
C TYR A 71 -16.83 31.96 -21.70
N TYR A 72 -16.46 30.67 -21.67
CA TYR A 72 -16.02 30.00 -22.88
C TYR A 72 -17.15 29.85 -23.88
N LEU A 73 -18.37 29.52 -23.42
CA LEU A 73 -19.54 29.41 -24.30
C LEU A 73 -19.87 30.77 -24.94
N ASP A 74 -19.85 31.86 -24.15
CA ASP A 74 -20.09 33.22 -24.65
C ASP A 74 -19.05 33.62 -25.70
N ALA A 75 -17.76 33.39 -25.40
CA ALA A 75 -16.66 33.68 -26.31
C ALA A 75 -16.75 32.87 -27.60
N LEU A 76 -16.99 31.56 -27.49
CA LEU A 76 -17.11 30.64 -28.62
C LEU A 76 -18.29 31.02 -29.51
N LEU A 77 -19.49 31.14 -28.95
CA LEU A 77 -20.70 31.45 -29.71
C LEU A 77 -20.59 32.83 -30.33
N THR A 78 -20.18 33.85 -29.59
CA THR A 78 -20.09 35.21 -30.14
C THR A 78 -19.06 35.33 -31.26
N TYR A 79 -17.93 34.64 -31.12
CA TYR A 79 -16.83 34.75 -32.09
C TYR A 79 -17.01 33.85 -33.32
N GLU A 80 -17.45 32.60 -33.13
CA GLU A 80 -17.63 31.63 -34.22
C GLU A 80 -19.03 31.68 -34.84
N ASP A 81 -20.10 31.80 -34.04
CA ASP A 81 -21.47 31.68 -34.54
C ASP A 81 -22.55 32.35 -33.63
N ARG A 82 -22.63 33.68 -33.68
CA ARG A 82 -23.47 34.50 -32.76
C ARG A 82 -24.96 34.11 -32.78
N TRP A 83 -25.44 33.60 -33.91
CA TRP A 83 -26.84 33.23 -34.11
C TRP A 83 -27.06 31.72 -34.12
N PHE A 84 -26.13 30.94 -33.55
CA PHE A 84 -26.14 29.47 -33.56
C PHE A 84 -27.50 28.85 -33.23
N TYR A 85 -28.20 29.36 -32.22
CA TYR A 85 -29.51 28.87 -31.79
C TYR A 85 -30.69 29.31 -32.67
N GLN A 86 -30.49 30.26 -33.59
CA GLN A 86 -31.55 30.89 -34.38
C GLN A 86 -31.60 30.40 -35.84
N HIS A 87 -30.58 29.71 -36.33
CA HIS A 87 -30.56 29.19 -37.70
C HIS A 87 -30.51 27.65 -37.75
N PRO A 88 -31.05 27.01 -38.81
CA PRO A 88 -31.00 25.56 -38.99
C PRO A 88 -29.65 25.13 -39.61
N GLY A 89 -28.57 25.33 -38.87
CA GLY A 89 -27.21 24.91 -39.24
C GLY A 89 -26.48 25.79 -40.23
N VAL A 90 -27.14 26.39 -41.23
CA VAL A 90 -26.52 27.34 -42.16
C VAL A 90 -27.12 28.73 -41.93
N ASN A 91 -26.26 29.73 -41.76
CA ASN A 91 -26.69 31.12 -41.62
C ASN A 91 -26.69 31.82 -43.01
N PRO A 92 -27.88 32.08 -43.61
CA PRO A 92 -27.97 32.65 -44.95
C PRO A 92 -27.41 34.08 -45.02
N PHE A 93 -27.57 34.88 -43.96
CA PHE A 93 -27.01 36.23 -43.89
C PHE A 93 -25.48 36.21 -43.82
N ALA A 94 -24.90 35.28 -43.06
CA ALA A 94 -23.45 35.11 -43.00
C ALA A 94 -22.88 34.63 -44.33
N LEU A 95 -23.57 33.71 -45.01
CA LEU A 95 -23.16 33.19 -46.32
C LEU A 95 -23.24 34.26 -47.42
N ALA A 96 -24.34 35.02 -47.47
CA ALA A 96 -24.53 36.11 -48.44
C ALA A 96 -23.48 37.22 -48.22
N ARG A 97 -23.25 37.63 -46.97
CA ARG A 97 -22.24 38.65 -46.62
C ARG A 97 -20.83 38.20 -47.01
N ALA A 98 -20.45 36.96 -46.68
CA ALA A 98 -19.14 36.41 -47.02
C ALA A 98 -18.94 36.30 -48.54
N THR A 99 -20.00 35.93 -49.28
CA THR A 99 -19.96 35.85 -50.75
C THR A 99 -19.80 37.24 -51.37
N TRP A 100 -20.54 38.24 -50.88
CA TRP A 100 -20.41 39.63 -51.31
C TRP A 100 -19.01 40.22 -51.02
N GLN A 101 -18.44 39.94 -49.85
CA GLN A 101 -17.09 40.39 -49.49
C GLN A 101 -16.01 39.75 -50.39
N ASN A 102 -16.14 38.47 -50.71
CA ASN A 102 -15.23 37.80 -51.67
C ASN A 102 -15.33 38.38 -53.08
N LEU A 103 -16.54 38.73 -53.55
CA LEU A 103 -16.75 39.30 -54.88
C LEU A 103 -16.27 40.75 -55.00
N THR A 104 -16.34 41.52 -53.91
CA THR A 104 -15.92 42.94 -53.88
C THR A 104 -14.43 43.12 -53.58
N GLY A 105 -13.66 42.04 -53.43
CA GLY A 105 -12.23 42.09 -53.08
C GLY A 105 -11.96 42.62 -51.67
N ALA A 106 -12.99 42.76 -50.84
CA ALA A 106 -12.87 43.21 -49.46
C ALA A 106 -12.19 42.12 -48.61
N ARG A 107 -11.36 42.52 -47.65
CA ARG A 107 -10.76 41.58 -46.68
C ARG A 107 -11.88 40.83 -45.96
N VAL A 108 -11.90 39.49 -46.06
CA VAL A 108 -12.88 38.65 -45.36
C VAL A 108 -12.70 38.82 -43.85
N VAL A 109 -13.66 39.49 -43.19
CA VAL A 109 -13.56 39.89 -41.77
C VAL A 109 -14.08 38.80 -40.81
N SER A 110 -14.88 37.85 -41.31
CA SER A 110 -15.37 36.66 -40.60
C SER A 110 -15.69 35.53 -41.58
N GLY A 111 -15.26 34.30 -41.30
CA GLY A 111 -15.57 33.14 -42.14
C GLY A 111 -17.07 32.81 -42.10
N GLY A 112 -17.69 32.57 -43.25
CA GLY A 112 -19.13 32.25 -43.33
C GLY A 112 -19.51 30.82 -42.91
N SER A 113 -18.73 30.15 -42.07
CA SER A 113 -18.99 28.76 -41.62
C SER A 113 -19.48 28.76 -40.18
N THR A 114 -20.69 28.23 -39.95
CA THR A 114 -21.36 28.08 -38.65
C THR A 114 -20.78 26.92 -37.84
N LEU A 115 -21.05 26.86 -36.54
CA LEU A 115 -20.57 25.75 -35.68
C LEU A 115 -21.05 24.38 -36.18
N SER A 116 -22.31 24.27 -36.64
CA SER A 116 -22.84 23.03 -37.22
C SER A 116 -22.07 22.60 -38.48
N MET A 117 -21.68 23.54 -39.34
CA MET A 117 -20.82 23.26 -40.49
C MET A 117 -19.42 22.83 -40.07
N GLN A 118 -18.89 23.37 -38.97
CA GLN A 118 -17.60 22.95 -38.43
C GLN A 118 -17.66 21.52 -37.91
N VAL A 119 -18.70 21.16 -37.15
CA VAL A 119 -18.94 19.79 -36.66
C VAL A 119 -19.10 18.82 -37.83
N ALA A 120 -19.88 19.16 -38.86
CA ALA A 120 -20.02 18.35 -40.07
C ALA A 120 -18.67 17.99 -40.70
N ARG A 121 -17.77 18.98 -40.79
CA ARG A 121 -16.42 18.82 -41.33
C ARG A 121 -15.48 18.03 -40.40
N LEU A 122 -15.69 18.09 -39.09
CA LEU A 122 -14.92 17.31 -38.11
C LEU A 122 -15.30 15.82 -38.15
N LEU A 123 -16.59 15.52 -38.35
CA LEU A 123 -17.10 14.14 -38.43
C LEU A 123 -16.88 13.50 -39.80
N ASP A 124 -16.98 14.29 -40.88
CA ASP A 124 -16.81 13.81 -42.26
C ASP A 124 -15.85 14.73 -43.03
N PRO A 125 -14.52 14.59 -42.83
CA PRO A 125 -13.51 15.39 -43.52
C PRO A 125 -13.65 15.29 -45.05
N HIS A 126 -13.65 16.45 -45.72
CA HIS A 126 -13.87 16.53 -47.17
C HIS A 126 -12.84 17.43 -47.86
N SER A 127 -12.70 17.28 -49.17
CA SER A 127 -11.81 18.13 -49.98
C SER A 127 -12.33 19.57 -50.06
N ARG A 128 -11.43 20.54 -50.26
CA ARG A 128 -11.74 21.97 -50.45
C ARG A 128 -12.25 22.27 -51.88
N THR A 129 -13.13 21.43 -52.40
CA THR A 129 -13.76 21.57 -53.72
C THR A 129 -15.21 22.01 -53.56
N PHE A 130 -15.83 22.51 -54.65
CA PHE A 130 -17.25 22.86 -54.65
C PHE A 130 -18.13 21.66 -54.23
N HIS A 131 -17.84 20.47 -54.77
CA HIS A 131 -18.52 19.22 -54.39
C HIS A 131 -18.33 18.89 -52.90
N GLY A 132 -17.12 19.05 -52.36
CA GLY A 132 -16.86 18.87 -50.92
C GLY A 132 -17.67 19.82 -50.04
N LYS A 133 -17.87 21.07 -50.48
CA LYS A 133 -18.69 22.05 -49.76
C LYS A 133 -20.19 21.72 -49.84
N LEU A 134 -20.67 21.16 -50.95
CA LEU A 134 -22.04 20.65 -51.06
C LEU A 134 -22.28 19.48 -50.10
N ARG A 135 -21.32 18.54 -50.01
CA ARG A 135 -21.34 17.45 -49.03
C ARG A 135 -21.34 17.97 -47.59
N GLN A 136 -20.58 19.03 -47.29
CA GLN A 136 -20.60 19.68 -45.98
C GLN A 136 -21.98 20.24 -45.64
N LEU A 137 -22.64 20.93 -46.59
CA LEU A 137 -23.99 21.47 -46.39
C LEU A 137 -25.00 20.35 -46.15
N TRP A 138 -24.92 19.26 -46.91
CA TRP A 138 -25.76 18.08 -46.70
C TRP A 138 -25.57 17.48 -45.30
N ARG A 139 -24.31 17.23 -44.88
CA ARG A 139 -23.99 16.72 -43.54
C ARG A 139 -24.43 17.68 -42.43
N THR A 140 -24.35 18.98 -42.66
CA THR A 140 -24.85 20.00 -41.73
C THR A 140 -26.36 19.89 -41.55
N ALA A 141 -27.11 19.73 -42.65
CA ALA A 141 -28.56 19.55 -42.59
C ALA A 141 -28.93 18.24 -41.88
N GLN A 142 -28.20 17.15 -42.12
CA GLN A 142 -28.40 15.89 -41.40
C GLN A 142 -28.13 16.03 -39.90
N LEU A 143 -27.07 16.75 -39.49
CA LEU A 143 -26.80 17.01 -38.07
C LEU A 143 -27.97 17.75 -37.40
N GLU A 144 -28.50 18.80 -38.03
CA GLU A 144 -29.62 19.57 -37.50
C GLU A 144 -30.96 18.82 -37.54
N TRP A 145 -31.08 17.80 -38.39
CA TRP A 145 -32.25 16.92 -38.41
C TRP A 145 -32.20 15.89 -37.26
N HIS A 146 -31.04 15.26 -37.05
CA HIS A 146 -30.92 14.15 -36.10
C HIS A 146 -30.54 14.56 -34.68
N LEU A 147 -29.93 15.74 -34.50
CA LEU A 147 -29.39 16.19 -33.22
C LEU A 147 -29.95 17.57 -32.82
N SER A 148 -30.12 17.76 -31.53
CA SER A 148 -30.39 19.05 -30.92
C SER A 148 -29.16 19.97 -30.97
N LYS A 149 -29.38 21.28 -30.85
CA LYS A 149 -28.30 22.28 -30.76
C LYS A 149 -27.32 21.99 -29.62
N ALA A 150 -27.81 21.47 -28.50
CA ALA A 150 -26.98 21.07 -27.37
C ALA A 150 -26.06 19.90 -27.71
N GLU A 151 -26.56 18.90 -28.45
CA GLU A 151 -25.76 17.75 -28.91
C GLU A 151 -24.72 18.17 -29.95
N ILE A 152 -25.08 19.05 -30.90
CA ILE A 152 -24.13 19.60 -31.88
C ILE A 152 -23.03 20.39 -31.18
N LEU A 153 -23.39 21.23 -30.20
CA LEU A 153 -22.41 21.96 -29.41
C LEU A 153 -21.50 21.01 -28.63
N ASN A 154 -22.05 19.99 -27.96
CA ASN A 154 -21.28 18.95 -27.27
C ASN A 154 -20.29 18.25 -28.22
N LEU A 155 -20.70 17.91 -29.45
CA LEU A 155 -19.79 17.32 -30.44
C LEU A 155 -18.63 18.27 -30.77
N TYR A 156 -18.90 19.57 -30.91
CA TYR A 156 -17.85 20.57 -31.12
C TYR A 156 -16.90 20.67 -29.92
N LEU A 157 -17.45 20.80 -28.70
CA LEU A 157 -16.68 20.92 -27.46
C LEU A 157 -15.70 19.75 -27.24
N ASN A 158 -16.01 18.56 -27.76
CA ASN A 158 -15.20 17.36 -27.60
C ASN A 158 -14.28 17.04 -28.79
N ARG A 159 -14.49 17.66 -29.97
CA ARG A 159 -13.74 17.33 -31.20
C ARG A 159 -13.01 18.48 -31.85
N ALA A 160 -13.29 19.73 -31.46
CA ALA A 160 -12.57 20.88 -31.99
C ALA A 160 -11.04 20.68 -31.80
N PRO A 161 -10.22 20.90 -32.82
CA PRO A 161 -8.78 20.70 -32.73
C PRO A 161 -8.13 21.87 -31.97
N PHE A 162 -7.26 21.58 -31.00
CA PHE A 162 -6.56 22.62 -30.24
C PHE A 162 -5.03 22.61 -30.43
N GLY A 163 -4.56 21.82 -31.40
CA GLY A 163 -3.15 21.73 -31.79
C GLY A 163 -2.51 20.39 -31.44
N GLY A 164 -1.65 19.90 -32.34
CA GLY A 164 -1.03 18.58 -32.20
C GLY A 164 -2.08 17.47 -32.13
N THR A 165 -2.00 16.66 -31.08
CA THR A 165 -2.88 15.50 -30.84
C THR A 165 -4.12 15.84 -29.98
N LEU A 166 -4.34 17.10 -29.62
CA LEU A 166 -5.42 17.51 -28.69
C LEU A 166 -6.73 17.81 -29.45
N GLN A 167 -7.81 17.14 -29.06
CA GLN A 167 -9.17 17.43 -29.50
C GLN A 167 -10.09 17.67 -28.30
N GLY A 168 -10.86 18.74 -28.37
CA GLY A 168 -11.82 19.16 -27.36
C GLY A 168 -11.26 20.15 -26.32
N VAL A 169 -12.16 21.01 -25.83
CA VAL A 169 -11.82 22.12 -24.92
C VAL A 169 -11.29 21.64 -23.59
N ALA A 170 -11.82 20.54 -23.05
CA ALA A 170 -11.34 19.96 -21.81
C ALA A 170 -9.90 19.46 -21.95
N ALA A 171 -9.57 18.79 -23.07
CA ALA A 171 -8.22 18.36 -23.41
C ALA A 171 -7.24 19.53 -23.50
N ALA A 172 -7.68 20.62 -24.13
CA ALA A 172 -6.88 21.83 -24.25
C ALA A 172 -6.67 22.54 -22.91
N SER A 173 -7.73 22.68 -22.10
CA SER A 173 -7.69 23.36 -20.80
C SER A 173 -6.70 22.68 -19.86
N TRP A 174 -6.78 21.36 -19.71
CA TRP A 174 -5.83 20.63 -18.88
C TRP A 174 -4.40 20.65 -19.43
N ALA A 175 -4.23 20.54 -20.75
CA ALA A 175 -2.90 20.46 -21.35
C ALA A 175 -2.16 21.81 -21.39
N TYR A 176 -2.87 22.92 -21.64
CA TYR A 176 -2.27 24.25 -21.71
C TYR A 176 -2.35 25.04 -20.41
N LEU A 177 -3.44 24.91 -19.65
CA LEU A 177 -3.71 25.73 -18.46
C LEU A 177 -3.59 24.94 -17.14
N GLY A 178 -3.53 23.61 -17.20
CA GLY A 178 -3.43 22.77 -16.00
C GLY A 178 -4.66 22.78 -15.10
N LYS A 179 -5.84 23.17 -15.62
CA LYS A 179 -7.08 23.26 -14.84
C LYS A 179 -8.33 22.86 -15.61
N SER A 180 -9.41 22.71 -14.86
CA SER A 180 -10.73 22.33 -15.38
C SER A 180 -11.30 23.38 -16.35
N PRO A 181 -11.93 22.96 -17.47
CA PRO A 181 -12.62 23.87 -18.39
C PRO A 181 -13.79 24.63 -17.75
N ALA A 182 -14.29 24.19 -16.59
CA ALA A 182 -15.29 24.92 -15.81
C ALA A 182 -14.71 26.17 -15.12
N GLN A 183 -13.40 26.24 -14.91
CA GLN A 183 -12.71 27.27 -14.11
C GLN A 183 -11.92 28.27 -14.98
N LEU A 184 -12.31 28.43 -16.24
CA LEU A 184 -11.68 29.36 -17.18
C LEU A 184 -12.01 30.80 -16.82
N THR A 185 -11.00 31.67 -16.81
CA THR A 185 -11.15 33.13 -16.75
C THR A 185 -11.61 33.70 -18.10
N HIS A 186 -11.98 34.99 -18.14
CA HIS A 186 -12.32 35.67 -19.39
C HIS A 186 -11.19 35.59 -20.43
N ALA A 187 -9.94 35.81 -20.02
CA ALA A 187 -8.79 35.78 -20.93
C ALA A 187 -8.54 34.38 -21.48
N GLU A 188 -8.63 33.35 -20.63
CA GLU A 188 -8.43 31.95 -21.02
C GLU A 188 -9.57 31.40 -21.87
N ALA A 189 -10.81 31.79 -21.56
CA ALA A 189 -11.99 31.47 -22.36
C ALA A 189 -11.85 32.04 -23.78
N ALA A 190 -11.47 33.31 -23.91
CA ALA A 190 -11.23 33.95 -25.19
C ALA A 190 -10.06 33.31 -25.96
N LEU A 191 -9.00 32.90 -25.24
CA LEU A 191 -7.88 32.17 -25.81
C LEU A 191 -8.35 30.83 -26.39
N LEU A 192 -8.97 29.97 -25.58
CA LEU A 192 -9.41 28.66 -26.04
C LEU A 192 -10.46 28.77 -27.17
N ALA A 193 -11.31 29.79 -27.17
CA ALA A 193 -12.27 30.01 -28.25
C ALA A 193 -11.61 30.27 -29.62
N VAL A 194 -10.42 30.90 -29.66
CA VAL A 194 -9.75 31.25 -30.93
C VAL A 194 -8.82 30.16 -31.47
N LEU A 195 -8.29 29.29 -30.60
CA LEU A 195 -7.30 28.27 -31.00
C LEU A 195 -7.78 27.35 -32.15
N PRO A 196 -9.03 26.87 -32.19
CA PRO A 196 -9.49 25.96 -33.24
C PRO A 196 -9.45 26.50 -34.67
N GLN A 197 -9.38 27.82 -34.87
CA GLN A 197 -9.29 28.42 -36.21
C GLN A 197 -7.98 28.09 -36.93
N ALA A 198 -6.88 28.04 -36.18
CA ALA A 198 -5.55 27.76 -36.72
C ALA A 198 -4.72 26.99 -35.68
N PRO A 199 -5.11 25.74 -35.37
CA PRO A 199 -4.69 25.01 -34.17
C PRO A 199 -3.18 24.76 -34.11
N SER A 200 -2.49 24.66 -35.26
CA SER A 200 -1.03 24.53 -35.30
C SER A 200 -0.30 25.88 -35.22
N ARG A 201 -0.89 26.96 -35.75
CA ARG A 201 -0.24 28.28 -35.86
C ARG A 201 -0.41 29.13 -34.59
N LEU A 202 -1.52 28.92 -33.88
CA LEU A 202 -1.90 29.63 -32.66
C LEU A 202 -1.54 28.86 -31.39
N ARG A 203 -0.74 27.78 -31.50
CA ARG A 203 -0.29 27.01 -30.34
C ARG A 203 0.39 27.92 -29.32
N PRO A 204 -0.21 28.12 -28.14
CA PRO A 204 0.32 29.10 -27.20
C PRO A 204 1.66 28.67 -26.59
N ASP A 205 1.91 27.37 -26.48
CA ASP A 205 3.16 26.79 -25.97
C ASP A 205 4.35 26.95 -26.94
N ARG A 206 4.08 27.24 -28.23
CA ARG A 206 5.12 27.43 -29.26
C ARG A 206 5.16 28.85 -29.81
N HIS A 207 4.03 29.54 -29.83
CA HIS A 207 3.82 30.83 -30.46
C HIS A 207 2.98 31.77 -29.57
N PRO A 208 3.46 32.09 -28.35
CA PRO A 208 2.68 32.81 -27.36
C PRO A 208 2.21 34.19 -27.85
N GLN A 209 3.06 34.94 -28.57
CA GLN A 209 2.69 36.27 -29.09
C GLN A 209 1.52 36.18 -30.07
N ARG A 210 1.54 35.20 -31.00
CA ARG A 210 0.45 35.02 -31.97
C ARG A 210 -0.84 34.59 -31.30
N ALA A 211 -0.74 33.75 -30.27
CA ALA A 211 -1.89 33.31 -29.49
C ALA A 211 -2.50 34.47 -28.69
N GLN A 212 -1.67 35.34 -28.11
CA GLN A 212 -2.09 36.54 -27.41
C GLN A 212 -2.78 37.53 -28.34
N GLU A 213 -2.20 37.85 -29.51
CA GLU A 213 -2.84 38.72 -30.50
C GLU A 213 -4.22 38.18 -30.94
N ALA A 214 -4.32 36.86 -31.10
CA ALA A 214 -5.58 36.20 -31.47
C ALA A 214 -6.62 36.26 -30.33
N ARG A 215 -6.21 36.02 -29.08
CA ARG A 215 -7.05 36.18 -27.88
C ARG A 215 -7.56 37.62 -27.75
N ASP A 216 -6.66 38.60 -27.84
CA ASP A 216 -6.97 40.02 -27.67
C ASP A 216 -7.93 40.53 -28.76
N LYS A 217 -7.90 39.92 -29.95
CA LYS A 217 -8.89 40.15 -31.00
C LYS A 217 -10.29 39.63 -30.61
N VAL A 218 -10.38 38.47 -29.96
CA VAL A 218 -11.67 37.95 -29.45
C VAL A 218 -12.19 38.84 -28.34
N LEU A 219 -11.34 39.21 -27.38
CA LEU A 219 -11.69 40.08 -26.25
C LEU A 219 -12.28 41.43 -26.72
N ARG A 220 -11.60 42.11 -27.65
CA ARG A 220 -12.10 43.37 -28.22
C ARG A 220 -13.45 43.20 -28.90
N ARG A 221 -13.64 42.12 -29.65
CA ARG A 221 -14.92 41.83 -30.34
C ARG A 221 -16.06 41.54 -29.36
N LEU A 222 -15.78 40.86 -28.25
CA LEU A 222 -16.77 40.65 -27.17
C LEU A 222 -17.20 41.96 -26.52
N GLY A 223 -16.25 42.89 -26.32
CA GLY A 223 -16.53 44.25 -25.86
C GLY A 223 -17.34 45.09 -26.87
N GLU A 224 -16.98 45.05 -28.16
CA GLU A 224 -17.71 45.74 -29.24
C GLU A 224 -19.18 45.31 -29.32
N PHE A 225 -19.46 44.02 -29.12
CA PHE A 225 -20.82 43.48 -29.11
C PHE A 225 -21.51 43.57 -27.75
N GLN A 226 -20.88 44.21 -26.76
CA GLN A 226 -21.39 44.37 -25.39
C GLN A 226 -21.78 43.04 -24.72
N VAL A 227 -21.11 41.95 -25.09
CA VAL A 227 -21.33 40.63 -24.47
C VAL A 227 -20.71 40.60 -23.08
N TRP A 228 -19.51 41.19 -22.94
CA TRP A 228 -18.83 41.35 -21.65
C TRP A 228 -18.69 42.84 -21.29
N PRO A 229 -18.73 43.20 -19.99
CA PRO A 229 -18.47 44.56 -19.53
C PRO A 229 -17.09 45.06 -19.95
N SER A 230 -16.96 46.35 -20.28
CA SER A 230 -15.69 46.95 -20.69
C SER A 230 -14.58 46.79 -19.64
N SER A 231 -14.92 46.77 -18.35
CA SER A 231 -13.98 46.53 -17.25
C SER A 231 -13.39 45.12 -17.30
N ALA A 232 -14.23 44.09 -17.50
CA ALA A 232 -13.78 42.70 -17.61
C ALA A 232 -12.91 42.47 -18.85
N VAL A 233 -13.22 43.15 -19.96
CA VAL A 233 -12.40 43.10 -21.18
C VAL A 233 -11.04 43.77 -20.94
N ALA A 234 -11.00 44.92 -20.26
CA ALA A 234 -9.75 45.61 -19.94
C ALA A 234 -8.86 44.75 -19.02
N GLU A 235 -9.43 44.18 -17.96
CA GLU A 235 -8.71 43.27 -17.04
C GLU A 235 -8.16 42.03 -17.78
N ALA A 236 -8.97 41.40 -18.64
CA ALA A 236 -8.55 40.24 -19.42
C ALA A 236 -7.45 40.55 -20.46
N LEU A 237 -7.38 41.79 -20.96
CA LEU A 237 -6.32 42.24 -21.87
C LEU A 237 -4.99 42.45 -21.14
N GLU A 238 -5.04 42.85 -19.86
CA GLU A 238 -3.87 43.02 -19.01
C GLU A 238 -3.26 41.68 -18.56
N GLU A 239 -4.07 40.60 -18.54
CA GLU A 239 -3.60 39.26 -18.17
C GLU A 239 -2.53 38.76 -19.18
N PRO A 240 -1.27 38.55 -18.76
CA PRO A 240 -0.22 38.11 -19.66
C PRO A 240 -0.39 36.62 -20.01
N LEU A 241 -0.12 36.25 -21.27
CA LEU A 241 -0.16 34.86 -21.70
C LEU A 241 1.12 34.12 -21.30
N LEU A 242 1.25 33.78 -20.01
CA LEU A 242 2.35 32.98 -19.47
C LEU A 242 1.96 31.50 -19.40
N LEU A 243 2.10 30.78 -20.53
CA LEU A 243 1.80 29.35 -20.56
C LEU A 243 3.07 28.51 -20.43
N ALA A 244 3.04 27.59 -19.46
CA ALA A 244 4.03 26.55 -19.30
C ALA A 244 4.05 25.62 -20.54
N PRO A 245 5.13 24.84 -20.74
CA PRO A 245 5.11 23.74 -21.69
C PRO A 245 3.89 22.85 -21.45
N ARG A 246 3.35 22.28 -22.54
CA ARG A 246 2.18 21.39 -22.48
C ARG A 246 2.38 20.33 -21.38
N LEU A 247 1.44 20.28 -20.44
CA LEU A 247 1.44 19.29 -19.37
C LEU A 247 0.93 17.96 -19.92
N GLU A 248 1.69 16.89 -19.68
CA GLU A 248 1.25 15.53 -19.97
C GLU A 248 0.93 14.82 -18.65
N PRO A 249 -0.32 14.37 -18.42
CA PRO A 249 -0.67 13.60 -17.25
C PRO A 249 0.17 12.32 -17.17
N SER A 250 1.00 12.22 -16.14
CA SER A 250 1.96 11.12 -15.96
C SER A 250 1.96 10.55 -14.54
N LEU A 251 0.81 10.59 -13.85
CA LEU A 251 0.66 10.12 -12.47
C LEU A 251 -0.05 8.76 -12.41
N ALA A 252 0.31 7.96 -11.41
CA ALA A 252 -0.26 6.65 -11.09
C ALA A 252 -0.42 5.71 -12.31
N PRO A 253 0.59 5.57 -13.19
CA PRO A 253 0.42 4.89 -14.48
C PRO A 253 0.03 3.41 -14.36
N LEU A 254 0.54 2.73 -13.33
CA LEU A 254 0.26 1.32 -13.10
C LEU A 254 -1.19 1.09 -12.64
N LEU A 255 -1.71 1.99 -11.81
CA LEU A 255 -3.14 1.96 -11.46
C LEU A 255 -4.00 2.30 -12.66
N ALA A 256 -3.61 3.32 -13.44
CA ALA A 256 -4.33 3.69 -14.64
C ALA A 256 -4.44 2.51 -15.63
N ARG A 257 -3.35 1.77 -15.83
CA ARG A 257 -3.35 0.55 -16.65
C ARG A 257 -4.21 -0.56 -16.04
N ARG A 258 -4.23 -0.72 -14.71
CA ARG A 258 -5.06 -1.71 -14.00
C ARG A 258 -6.56 -1.43 -14.15
N LEU A 259 -6.96 -0.16 -14.14
CA LEU A 259 -8.36 0.24 -14.24
C LEU A 259 -8.86 0.34 -15.68
N ASN A 260 -7.97 0.55 -16.65
CA ASN A 260 -8.33 0.60 -18.06
C ASN A 260 -8.58 -0.80 -18.65
N ARG A 261 -9.84 -1.22 -18.64
CA ARG A 261 -10.35 -2.50 -19.16
C ARG A 261 -11.18 -2.28 -20.43
N PRO A 262 -11.41 -3.31 -21.26
CA PRO A 262 -12.16 -3.17 -22.52
C PRO A 262 -13.54 -2.51 -22.39
N ASP A 263 -14.20 -2.66 -21.25
CA ASP A 263 -15.53 -2.15 -20.90
C ASP A 263 -15.50 -0.86 -20.04
N SER A 264 -14.32 -0.32 -19.75
CA SER A 264 -14.21 0.89 -18.93
C SER A 264 -14.83 2.12 -19.62
N PRO A 265 -15.51 3.00 -18.83
CA PRO A 265 -16.03 4.25 -19.35
C PRO A 265 -14.90 5.16 -19.86
N PRO A 266 -15.23 6.18 -20.68
CA PRO A 266 -14.23 7.13 -21.17
C PRO A 266 -13.49 7.86 -20.03
N LEU A 267 -14.21 8.17 -18.95
CA LEU A 267 -13.68 8.80 -17.75
C LEU A 267 -13.68 7.80 -16.61
N ILE A 268 -12.50 7.38 -16.18
CA ILE A 268 -12.31 6.43 -15.08
C ILE A 268 -11.96 7.25 -13.83
N ARG A 269 -12.91 7.37 -12.90
CA ARG A 269 -12.72 8.16 -11.67
C ARG A 269 -12.09 7.31 -10.58
N THR A 270 -11.09 7.85 -9.90
CA THR A 270 -10.40 7.18 -8.78
C THR A 270 -10.60 7.92 -7.47
N THR A 271 -10.18 7.32 -6.38
CA THR A 271 -10.15 7.91 -5.03
C THR A 271 -8.85 8.66 -4.72
N LEU A 272 -7.91 8.71 -5.67
CA LEU A 272 -6.60 9.29 -5.48
C LEU A 272 -6.66 10.80 -5.26
N ASP A 273 -5.77 11.28 -4.40
CA ASP A 273 -5.49 12.70 -4.27
C ASP A 273 -4.32 13.06 -5.19
N ALA A 274 -4.58 13.86 -6.23
CA ALA A 274 -3.58 14.20 -7.25
C ALA A 274 -2.33 14.90 -6.66
N THR A 275 -2.52 15.74 -5.64
CA THR A 275 -1.43 16.49 -5.01
C THR A 275 -0.55 15.57 -4.16
N LEU A 276 -1.16 14.67 -3.38
CA LEU A 276 -0.45 13.66 -2.61
C LEU A 276 0.28 12.68 -3.52
N GLN A 277 -0.39 12.18 -4.56
CA GLN A 277 0.19 11.26 -5.54
C GLN A 277 1.47 11.84 -6.13
N ARG A 278 1.41 13.08 -6.67
CA ARG A 278 2.57 13.75 -7.24
C ARG A 278 3.72 13.89 -6.24
N ARG A 279 3.40 14.37 -5.02
CA ARG A 279 4.41 14.56 -3.97
C ARG A 279 5.10 13.26 -3.57
N LEU A 280 4.36 12.15 -3.53
CA LEU A 280 4.93 10.83 -3.21
C LEU A 280 5.70 10.23 -4.38
N GLU A 281 5.31 10.50 -5.64
CA GLU A 281 6.08 10.10 -6.81
C GLU A 281 7.42 10.83 -6.86
N ASP A 282 7.43 12.15 -6.62
CA ASP A 282 8.67 12.93 -6.53
C ASP A 282 9.58 12.42 -5.40
N LEU A 283 8.99 12.09 -4.24
CA LEU A 283 9.72 11.50 -3.12
C LEU A 283 10.36 10.16 -3.52
N LEU A 284 9.60 9.27 -4.16
CA LEU A 284 10.07 7.95 -4.56
C LEU A 284 11.14 8.02 -5.67
N LEU A 285 10.99 8.95 -6.62
CA LEU A 285 11.99 9.24 -7.63
C LEU A 285 13.31 9.73 -7.01
N GLY A 286 13.24 10.59 -5.99
CA GLY A 286 14.43 11.01 -5.23
C GLY A 286 15.12 9.84 -4.49
N TRP A 287 14.35 8.84 -4.09
CA TRP A 287 14.87 7.61 -3.47
C TRP A 287 15.62 6.70 -4.44
N ARG A 288 15.41 6.84 -5.76
CA ARG A 288 16.07 6.01 -6.80
C ARG A 288 17.59 5.95 -6.62
N ALA A 289 18.22 7.08 -6.27
CA ALA A 289 19.67 7.16 -6.09
C ALA A 289 20.19 6.39 -4.86
N ARG A 290 19.32 6.12 -3.88
CA ARG A 290 19.65 5.36 -2.65
C ARG A 290 19.44 3.86 -2.80
N LEU A 291 18.75 3.43 -3.86
CA LEU A 291 18.44 2.04 -4.12
C LEU A 291 19.53 1.42 -5.02
N PRO A 292 20.03 0.21 -4.68
CA PRO A 292 20.93 -0.57 -5.55
C PRO A 292 20.37 -0.71 -6.97
N GLU A 293 21.24 -1.01 -7.93
CA GLU A 293 20.82 -1.25 -9.31
C GLU A 293 19.76 -2.36 -9.36
N TYR A 294 18.79 -2.23 -10.28
CA TYR A 294 17.66 -3.17 -10.48
C TYR A 294 16.61 -3.25 -9.36
N THR A 295 16.83 -2.64 -8.19
CA THR A 295 15.83 -2.57 -7.11
C THR A 295 14.65 -1.66 -7.50
N SER A 296 13.43 -2.04 -7.15
CA SER A 296 12.24 -1.21 -7.27
C SER A 296 11.62 -1.02 -5.87
N ALA A 297 10.55 -0.25 -5.81
CA ALA A 297 9.84 0.07 -4.60
C ALA A 297 8.38 0.39 -4.93
N ALA A 298 7.49 0.16 -3.96
CA ALA A 298 6.08 0.50 -4.04
C ALA A 298 5.60 1.19 -2.77
N ILE A 299 4.65 2.11 -2.94
CA ILE A 299 3.99 2.85 -1.86
C ILE A 299 2.48 2.80 -2.09
N LEU A 300 1.74 2.38 -1.08
CA LEU A 300 0.29 2.40 -1.04
C LEU A 300 -0.17 3.20 0.19
N VAL A 301 -1.00 4.23 -0.02
CA VAL A 301 -1.60 5.02 1.06
C VAL A 301 -3.11 4.91 0.98
N VAL A 302 -3.73 4.50 2.09
CA VAL A 302 -5.17 4.27 2.19
C VAL A 302 -5.72 5.08 3.36
N GLU A 303 -6.82 5.80 3.15
CA GLU A 303 -7.54 6.42 4.25
C GLU A 303 -8.29 5.35 5.05
N GLU A 304 -8.09 5.33 6.36
CA GLU A 304 -8.52 4.24 7.24
C GLU A 304 -10.03 4.09 7.32
N ASP A 305 -10.78 5.19 7.34
CA ASP A 305 -12.24 5.17 7.58
C ASP A 305 -13.02 4.71 6.34
N SER A 306 -12.69 5.29 5.18
CA SER A 306 -13.35 5.01 3.91
C SER A 306 -12.72 3.84 3.15
N MET A 307 -11.51 3.42 3.52
CA MET A 307 -10.64 2.55 2.73
C MET A 307 -10.31 3.08 1.32
N ALA A 308 -10.51 4.39 1.09
CA ALA A 308 -10.17 5.05 -0.16
C ALA A 308 -8.65 5.12 -0.36
N VAL A 309 -8.16 4.63 -1.50
CA VAL A 309 -6.74 4.76 -1.86
C VAL A 309 -6.42 6.21 -2.21
N ARG A 310 -5.59 6.86 -1.40
CA ARG A 310 -5.19 8.25 -1.59
C ARG A 310 -3.94 8.41 -2.44
N ALA A 311 -3.06 7.39 -2.45
CA ALA A 311 -1.92 7.32 -3.35
C ALA A 311 -1.56 5.86 -3.70
N TYR A 312 -1.16 5.63 -4.95
CA TYR A 312 -0.83 4.33 -5.52
C TYR A 312 0.45 4.41 -6.38
N LEU A 313 1.55 3.87 -5.89
CA LEU A 313 2.84 3.83 -6.59
C LEU A 313 3.32 2.38 -6.65
N GLY A 314 3.17 1.73 -7.81
CA GLY A 314 3.53 0.32 -7.99
C GLY A 314 5.01 0.08 -8.35
N SER A 315 5.76 1.13 -8.66
CA SER A 315 7.18 1.09 -9.03
C SER A 315 7.83 2.46 -8.79
N VAL A 316 9.18 2.52 -8.83
CA VAL A 316 9.94 3.78 -8.68
C VAL A 316 9.75 4.71 -9.88
N ASP A 317 9.84 4.16 -11.08
CA ASP A 317 9.79 4.89 -12.36
C ASP A 317 9.30 3.91 -13.43
N ILE A 318 8.15 4.19 -14.05
CA ILE A 318 7.59 3.32 -15.08
C ILE A 318 8.48 3.20 -16.32
N ASN A 319 9.31 4.22 -16.58
CA ASN A 319 10.19 4.26 -17.75
C ASN A 319 11.53 3.54 -17.51
N ASP A 320 11.81 3.10 -16.28
CA ASP A 320 13.04 2.37 -15.96
C ASP A 320 12.87 0.87 -16.25
N ALA A 321 13.26 0.47 -17.48
CA ALA A 321 13.23 -0.92 -17.90
C ALA A 321 14.16 -1.83 -17.06
N LYS A 322 15.30 -1.33 -16.55
CA LYS A 322 16.22 -2.12 -15.73
C LYS A 322 15.58 -2.50 -14.40
N ARG A 323 14.80 -1.60 -13.81
CA ARG A 323 14.08 -1.83 -12.54
C ARG A 323 12.70 -2.45 -12.75
N PHE A 324 12.39 -2.92 -13.96
CA PHE A 324 11.08 -3.45 -14.33
C PHE A 324 9.93 -2.50 -13.94
N GLY A 325 10.05 -1.21 -14.28
CA GLY A 325 9.08 -0.17 -13.92
C GLY A 325 7.62 -0.46 -14.32
N HIS A 326 7.42 -1.35 -15.30
CA HIS A 326 6.11 -1.81 -15.76
C HIS A 326 5.49 -2.91 -14.87
N VAL A 327 6.22 -3.47 -13.90
CA VAL A 327 5.69 -4.48 -12.96
C VAL A 327 5.08 -3.76 -11.77
N ASP A 328 3.81 -4.03 -11.50
CA ASP A 328 3.08 -3.44 -10.38
C ASP A 328 3.33 -4.24 -9.10
N MET A 329 4.20 -3.71 -8.25
CA MET A 329 4.60 -4.36 -7.01
C MET A 329 3.56 -4.24 -5.88
N ILE A 330 2.50 -3.45 -6.06
CA ILE A 330 1.37 -3.45 -5.11
C ILE A 330 0.54 -4.73 -5.26
N SER A 331 0.33 -5.18 -6.51
CA SER A 331 -0.48 -6.35 -6.86
C SER A 331 0.34 -7.62 -7.12
N ALA A 332 1.67 -7.53 -7.14
CA ALA A 332 2.56 -8.68 -7.29
C ALA A 332 2.56 -9.58 -6.04
N LEU A 333 2.61 -10.90 -6.26
CA LEU A 333 2.79 -11.88 -5.18
C LEU A 333 4.24 -11.90 -4.71
N ARG A 334 4.45 -11.67 -3.42
CA ARG A 334 5.77 -11.67 -2.77
C ARG A 334 5.70 -12.30 -1.39
N SER A 335 6.84 -12.79 -0.89
CA SER A 335 6.88 -13.35 0.46
C SER A 335 6.65 -12.23 1.48
N PRO A 336 5.61 -12.31 2.34
CA PRO A 336 5.28 -11.25 3.28
C PRO A 336 6.28 -11.16 4.45
N GLY A 337 7.19 -12.13 4.58
CA GLY A 337 8.13 -12.23 5.70
C GLY A 337 7.42 -12.17 7.05
N SER A 338 8.02 -11.45 7.99
CA SER A 338 7.48 -11.26 9.36
C SER A 338 6.26 -10.32 9.48
N THR A 339 5.69 -9.82 8.38
CA THR A 339 4.47 -8.99 8.45
C THR A 339 3.23 -9.77 8.90
N LEU A 340 3.28 -11.10 8.92
CA LEU A 340 2.15 -11.94 9.36
C LEU A 340 2.06 -12.06 10.89
N LYS A 341 3.14 -11.78 11.63
CA LYS A 341 3.22 -11.97 13.08
C LYS A 341 2.13 -11.22 13.86
N PRO A 342 1.81 -9.94 13.59
CA PRO A 342 0.76 -9.24 14.32
C PRO A 342 -0.59 -9.96 14.29
N PHE A 343 -0.97 -10.56 13.16
CA PHE A 343 -2.22 -11.30 13.05
C PHE A 343 -2.22 -12.55 13.92
N LEU A 344 -1.12 -13.31 13.93
CA LEU A 344 -1.00 -14.51 14.77
C LEU A 344 -1.10 -14.15 16.25
N TYR A 345 -0.38 -13.12 16.69
CA TYR A 345 -0.44 -12.68 18.08
C TYR A 345 -1.84 -12.19 18.46
N GLY A 346 -2.52 -11.49 17.54
CA GLY A 346 -3.90 -11.06 17.75
C GLY A 346 -4.86 -12.25 17.88
N MET A 347 -4.78 -13.22 16.97
CA MET A 347 -5.64 -14.41 17.01
C MET A 347 -5.36 -15.28 18.25
N ALA A 348 -4.11 -15.33 18.71
CA ALA A 348 -3.76 -16.03 19.93
C ALA A 348 -4.24 -15.33 21.21
N LEU A 349 -4.32 -13.99 21.20
CA LEU A 349 -5.00 -13.23 22.26
C LEU A 349 -6.50 -13.52 22.27
N ASP A 350 -7.14 -13.55 21.10
CA ASP A 350 -8.59 -13.84 20.97
C ASP A 350 -8.95 -15.24 21.48
N ASP A 351 -8.09 -16.23 21.24
CA ASP A 351 -8.28 -17.59 21.74
C ASP A 351 -7.87 -17.78 23.21
N GLY A 352 -7.35 -16.75 23.86
CA GLY A 352 -6.85 -16.85 25.23
C GLY A 352 -5.60 -17.73 25.38
N LEU A 353 -4.83 -17.96 24.31
CA LEU A 353 -3.59 -18.73 24.36
C LEU A 353 -2.45 -17.95 25.02
N ILE A 354 -2.47 -16.62 24.86
CA ILE A 354 -1.48 -15.71 25.45
C ILE A 354 -2.17 -14.43 25.94
N HIS A 355 -1.47 -13.69 26.79
CA HIS A 355 -1.66 -12.26 27.03
C HIS A 355 -0.40 -11.49 26.59
N SER A 356 -0.42 -10.17 26.63
CA SER A 356 0.69 -9.32 26.15
C SER A 356 2.06 -9.62 26.77
N GLU A 357 2.12 -10.07 28.03
CA GLU A 357 3.37 -10.43 28.71
C GLU A 357 3.57 -11.95 28.93
N SER A 358 2.91 -12.81 28.15
CA SER A 358 3.09 -14.26 28.29
C SER A 358 4.54 -14.62 27.99
N LEU A 359 5.08 -15.58 28.75
CA LEU A 359 6.45 -16.05 28.61
C LEU A 359 6.55 -16.90 27.34
N LEU A 360 7.32 -16.42 26.37
CA LEU A 360 7.70 -17.16 25.16
C LEU A 360 9.20 -17.47 25.17
N GLN A 361 9.59 -18.45 24.37
CA GLN A 361 10.92 -19.07 24.41
C GLN A 361 11.69 -18.78 23.12
N ASP A 362 12.74 -17.95 23.22
CA ASP A 362 13.67 -17.65 22.15
C ASP A 362 14.98 -18.44 22.33
N VAL A 363 14.91 -19.75 22.04
CA VAL A 363 15.97 -20.76 22.23
C VAL A 363 16.05 -21.71 21.04
N PRO A 364 17.19 -22.40 20.79
CA PRO A 364 17.33 -23.34 19.68
C PRO A 364 16.18 -24.35 19.61
N ARG A 365 15.64 -24.56 18.39
CA ARG A 365 14.49 -25.45 18.12
C ARG A 365 14.68 -26.20 16.82
N ARG A 366 14.06 -27.38 16.72
CA ARG A 366 14.06 -28.21 15.52
C ARG A 366 12.69 -28.88 15.31
N TYR A 367 12.17 -28.78 14.09
CA TYR A 367 10.92 -29.42 13.67
C TYR A 367 11.16 -30.26 12.41
N GLY A 368 11.44 -31.56 12.57
CA GLY A 368 11.92 -32.38 11.45
C GLY A 368 13.21 -31.77 10.86
N ASP A 369 13.21 -31.38 9.60
CA ASP A 369 14.36 -30.71 8.97
C ASP A 369 14.34 -29.18 9.09
N TYR A 370 13.23 -28.61 9.59
CA TYR A 370 13.10 -27.17 9.75
C TYR A 370 13.82 -26.67 11.01
N ARG A 371 14.79 -25.77 10.81
CA ARG A 371 15.66 -25.19 11.84
C ARG A 371 15.56 -23.67 11.79
N PRO A 372 14.52 -23.05 12.38
CA PRO A 372 14.38 -21.61 12.34
C PRO A 372 15.47 -20.93 13.18
N GLY A 373 16.10 -19.91 12.60
CA GLY A 373 17.01 -19.00 13.30
C GLY A 373 16.39 -17.61 13.47
N ASN A 374 16.96 -16.80 14.36
CA ASN A 374 16.65 -15.37 14.42
C ASN A 374 17.40 -14.60 13.35
N PHE A 375 16.90 -13.40 13.06
CA PHE A 375 17.61 -12.43 12.21
C PHE A 375 18.76 -11.74 12.98
N SER A 376 18.65 -11.62 14.31
CA SER A 376 19.70 -11.12 15.20
C SER A 376 20.75 -12.18 15.53
N MET A 377 21.95 -11.75 15.94
CA MET A 377 23.15 -12.56 16.25
C MET A 377 23.03 -13.39 17.56
N GLY A 378 21.90 -14.07 17.81
CA GLY A 378 21.75 -14.98 18.95
C GLY A 378 20.33 -15.25 19.41
N PHE A 379 20.24 -16.09 20.43
CA PHE A 379 19.04 -16.44 21.18
C PHE A 379 18.99 -15.67 22.50
N THR A 380 17.82 -15.14 22.83
CA THR A 380 17.60 -14.26 23.99
C THR A 380 17.11 -15.02 25.22
N GLY A 381 16.60 -16.24 25.07
CA GLY A 381 15.99 -17.01 26.14
C GLY A 381 14.55 -16.59 26.42
N ALA A 382 14.23 -16.24 27.67
CA ALA A 382 12.86 -15.94 28.10
C ALA A 382 12.44 -14.53 27.66
N VAL A 383 11.41 -14.41 26.83
CA VAL A 383 10.95 -13.12 26.28
C VAL A 383 9.44 -12.95 26.44
N PRO A 384 8.93 -11.73 26.74
CA PRO A 384 7.50 -11.51 26.79
C PRO A 384 6.92 -11.40 25.39
N ALA A 385 5.69 -11.85 25.20
CA ALA A 385 5.01 -11.82 23.90
C ALA A 385 5.06 -10.44 23.23
N SER A 386 4.89 -9.37 23.99
CA SER A 386 4.98 -7.99 23.50
C SER A 386 6.36 -7.63 22.92
N THR A 387 7.44 -8.02 23.60
CA THR A 387 8.82 -7.77 23.13
C THR A 387 9.18 -8.69 21.98
N ALA A 388 8.71 -9.94 22.00
CA ALA A 388 8.90 -10.86 20.89
C ALA A 388 8.26 -10.33 19.60
N LEU A 389 7.06 -9.74 19.69
CA LEU A 389 6.40 -9.11 18.55
C LEU A 389 7.09 -7.81 18.11
N SER A 390 7.41 -6.91 19.04
CA SER A 390 8.04 -5.61 18.73
C SER A 390 9.44 -5.75 18.15
N SER A 391 10.23 -6.71 18.66
CA SER A 391 11.56 -7.05 18.15
C SER A 391 11.50 -8.07 17.00
N SER A 392 10.30 -8.52 16.62
CA SER A 392 10.07 -9.44 15.51
C SER A 392 10.85 -10.75 15.59
N LEU A 393 11.02 -11.33 16.79
CA LEU A 393 11.75 -12.59 17.00
C LEU A 393 11.05 -13.75 16.28
N ASN A 394 11.83 -14.67 15.70
CA ASN A 394 11.29 -15.74 14.85
C ASN A 394 10.76 -16.90 15.68
N LEU A 395 11.56 -17.35 16.64
CA LEU A 395 11.29 -18.57 17.40
C LEU A 395 10.03 -18.48 18.27
N PRO A 396 9.81 -17.39 19.04
CA PRO A 396 8.53 -17.18 19.74
C PRO A 396 7.30 -17.20 18.82
N ALA A 397 7.42 -16.67 17.60
CA ALA A 397 6.32 -16.67 16.64
C ALA A 397 6.05 -18.07 16.07
N VAL A 398 7.11 -18.87 15.88
CA VAL A 398 6.99 -20.29 15.47
C VAL A 398 6.35 -21.10 16.60
N GLN A 399 6.80 -20.94 17.85
CA GLN A 399 6.19 -21.56 19.03
C GLN A 399 4.69 -21.25 19.11
N LEU A 400 4.33 -19.99 18.88
CA LEU A 400 2.93 -19.56 18.92
C LEU A 400 2.12 -20.15 17.76
N LEU A 401 2.69 -20.21 16.55
CA LEU A 401 2.02 -20.80 15.38
C LEU A 401 1.84 -22.32 15.54
N GLU A 402 2.77 -22.98 16.20
CA GLU A 402 2.68 -24.40 16.55
C GLU A 402 1.48 -24.65 17.47
N ALA A 403 1.32 -23.85 18.53
CA ALA A 403 0.18 -23.95 19.43
C ALA A 403 -1.16 -23.57 18.76
N TYR A 404 -1.16 -22.54 17.91
CA TYR A 404 -2.36 -22.06 17.24
C TYR A 404 -2.81 -22.94 16.06
N GLY A 405 -1.85 -23.54 15.36
CA GLY A 405 -2.05 -24.37 14.17
C GLY A 405 -1.91 -23.61 12.84
N PRO A 406 -0.97 -24.00 11.95
CA PRO A 406 -0.72 -23.29 10.69
C PRO A 406 -1.88 -23.37 9.69
N LYS A 407 -2.58 -24.52 9.64
CA LYS A 407 -3.77 -24.68 8.76
C LYS A 407 -4.91 -23.76 9.20
N ARG A 408 -5.14 -23.67 10.51
CA ARG A 408 -6.13 -22.76 11.10
C ARG A 408 -5.77 -21.31 10.82
N PHE A 409 -4.52 -20.92 11.03
CA PHE A 409 -4.04 -19.56 10.73
C PHE A 409 -4.26 -19.17 9.28
N ALA A 410 -3.85 -20.02 8.32
CA ALA A 410 -4.06 -19.74 6.90
C ALA A 410 -5.55 -19.61 6.54
N ALA A 411 -6.42 -20.43 7.13
CA ALA A 411 -7.86 -20.36 6.93
C ALA A 411 -8.45 -19.04 7.46
N GLN A 412 -8.06 -18.62 8.68
CA GLN A 412 -8.52 -17.36 9.28
C GLN A 412 -8.04 -16.14 8.50
N MET A 413 -6.78 -16.13 8.05
CA MET A 413 -6.26 -15.07 7.18
C MET A 413 -7.07 -14.93 5.89
N ARG A 414 -7.44 -16.05 5.25
CA ARG A 414 -8.31 -16.04 4.06
C ARG A 414 -9.71 -15.51 4.36
N ILE A 415 -10.33 -15.92 5.47
CA ILE A 415 -11.66 -15.46 5.90
C ILE A 415 -11.65 -13.95 6.16
N GLY A 416 -10.62 -13.45 6.84
CA GLY A 416 -10.41 -12.02 7.07
C GLY A 416 -9.78 -11.27 5.89
N GLY A 417 -9.89 -11.76 4.66
CA GLY A 417 -9.56 -11.01 3.45
C GLY A 417 -8.06 -10.85 3.12
N VAL A 418 -7.18 -11.61 3.76
CA VAL A 418 -5.73 -11.63 3.50
C VAL A 418 -5.32 -13.03 3.02
N PRO A 419 -5.71 -13.44 1.79
CA PRO A 419 -5.39 -14.76 1.30
C PRO A 419 -3.88 -14.94 1.14
N LEU A 420 -3.37 -16.08 1.60
CA LEU A 420 -1.97 -16.47 1.45
C LEU A 420 -1.83 -17.47 0.30
N ALA A 421 -0.99 -17.15 -0.69
CA ALA A 421 -0.70 -18.01 -1.82
C ALA A 421 0.37 -19.04 -1.43
N LEU A 422 0.07 -20.32 -1.63
CA LEU A 422 1.03 -21.41 -1.42
C LEU A 422 1.43 -22.01 -2.77
N PRO A 423 2.63 -22.61 -2.87
CA PRO A 423 2.98 -23.43 -4.02
C PRO A 423 1.94 -24.53 -4.27
N ALA A 424 1.83 -24.98 -5.52
CA ALA A 424 0.92 -26.08 -5.86
C ALA A 424 1.22 -27.31 -4.98
N LEU A 425 0.15 -27.93 -4.45
CA LEU A 425 0.21 -29.10 -3.56
C LEU A 425 0.84 -28.86 -2.17
N ALA A 426 1.28 -27.63 -1.86
CA ALA A 426 1.82 -27.32 -0.54
C ALA A 426 0.72 -27.08 0.49
N GLU A 427 0.90 -27.61 1.69
CA GLU A 427 0.03 -27.33 2.84
C GLU A 427 0.61 -26.22 3.74
N PRO A 428 -0.23 -25.44 4.43
CA PRO A 428 0.22 -24.52 5.47
C PRO A 428 1.04 -25.24 6.55
N ASN A 429 2.26 -24.75 6.81
CA ASN A 429 3.17 -25.29 7.81
C ASN A 429 3.82 -24.17 8.65
N LEU A 430 4.74 -24.50 9.56
CA LEU A 430 5.37 -23.53 10.47
C LEU A 430 6.20 -22.45 9.78
N ALA A 431 6.69 -22.69 8.55
CA ALA A 431 7.43 -21.67 7.80
C ALA A 431 6.53 -20.50 7.36
N LEU A 432 5.20 -20.69 7.36
CA LEU A 432 4.22 -19.69 6.98
C LEU A 432 4.41 -18.36 7.73
N ILE A 433 4.60 -18.41 9.06
CA ILE A 433 4.71 -17.19 9.89
C ILE A 433 5.97 -16.37 9.63
N LEU A 434 6.98 -16.98 9.00
CA LEU A 434 8.23 -16.33 8.59
C LEU A 434 8.24 -15.95 7.10
N GLY A 435 7.10 -16.11 6.40
CA GLY A 435 6.96 -15.75 4.99
C GLY A 435 7.05 -16.92 4.02
N GLY A 436 6.85 -18.16 4.47
CA GLY A 436 6.74 -19.36 3.61
C GLY A 436 5.50 -19.42 2.70
N ALA A 437 4.91 -18.27 2.37
CA ALA A 437 3.78 -18.09 1.45
C ALA A 437 3.93 -16.78 0.68
N GLY A 438 3.07 -16.53 -0.31
CA GLY A 438 2.96 -15.27 -1.03
C GLY A 438 1.77 -14.42 -0.57
N SER A 439 1.92 -13.11 -0.57
CA SER A 439 0.85 -12.13 -0.38
C SER A 439 1.09 -10.90 -1.26
N ARG A 440 0.06 -10.06 -1.43
CA ARG A 440 0.14 -8.77 -2.13
C ARG A 440 0.23 -7.64 -1.11
N LEU A 441 0.85 -6.52 -1.48
CA LEU A 441 0.92 -5.35 -0.61
C LEU A 441 -0.49 -4.85 -0.23
N GLU A 442 -1.40 -4.81 -1.21
CA GLU A 442 -2.79 -4.40 -0.99
C GLU A 442 -3.57 -5.33 -0.04
N ASP A 443 -3.32 -6.64 -0.09
CA ASP A 443 -3.95 -7.61 0.80
C ASP A 443 -3.43 -7.43 2.23
N LEU A 444 -2.12 -7.21 2.40
CA LEU A 444 -1.54 -6.93 3.70
C LEU A 444 -2.06 -5.60 4.26
N VAL A 445 -2.09 -4.51 3.49
CA VAL A 445 -2.63 -3.22 3.93
C VAL A 445 -4.12 -3.33 4.29
N SER A 446 -4.91 -4.09 3.51
CA SER A 446 -6.31 -4.41 3.81
C SER A 446 -6.46 -5.18 5.12
N GLY A 447 -5.56 -6.12 5.41
CA GLY A 447 -5.54 -6.85 6.67
C GLY A 447 -5.18 -5.97 7.87
N TYR A 448 -4.14 -5.14 7.72
CA TYR A 448 -3.68 -4.23 8.78
C TYR A 448 -4.72 -3.17 9.15
N SER A 449 -5.73 -2.92 8.29
CA SER A 449 -6.86 -2.07 8.66
C SER A 449 -7.62 -2.60 9.88
N ALA A 450 -7.59 -3.91 10.17
CA ALA A 450 -8.19 -4.49 11.36
C ALA A 450 -7.64 -3.89 12.67
N PHE A 451 -6.37 -3.51 12.71
CA PHE A 451 -5.77 -2.88 13.90
C PHE A 451 -6.27 -1.46 14.13
N ALA A 452 -6.80 -0.82 13.08
CA ALA A 452 -7.46 0.46 13.22
C ALA A 452 -8.97 0.29 13.42
N ARG A 453 -9.64 -0.61 12.70
CA ARG A 453 -11.11 -0.68 12.57
C ARG A 453 -11.75 -1.72 13.49
N ASP A 454 -11.43 -1.68 14.78
CA ASP A 454 -12.03 -2.57 15.81
C ASP A 454 -11.96 -4.07 15.47
N GLY A 455 -10.86 -4.50 14.85
CA GLY A 455 -10.65 -5.89 14.45
C GLY A 455 -11.27 -6.29 13.11
N ARG A 456 -11.91 -5.36 12.39
CA ARG A 456 -12.46 -5.60 11.04
C ARG A 456 -11.44 -5.21 9.97
N SER A 457 -11.00 -6.17 9.19
CA SER A 457 -10.29 -5.89 7.93
C SER A 457 -11.27 -5.33 6.90
N ALA A 458 -10.78 -4.61 5.89
CA ALA A 458 -11.63 -4.07 4.85
C ALA A 458 -10.89 -4.02 3.50
N THR A 459 -11.62 -4.21 2.41
CA THR A 459 -11.04 -4.15 1.06
C THR A 459 -10.79 -2.70 0.67
N ILE A 460 -9.61 -2.41 0.10
CA ILE A 460 -9.30 -1.08 -0.45
C ILE A 460 -10.25 -0.68 -1.57
N ARG A 461 -10.53 0.62 -1.68
CA ARG A 461 -11.37 1.22 -2.71
C ARG A 461 -10.55 2.09 -3.65
N LEU A 462 -10.50 1.71 -4.92
CA LEU A 462 -9.77 2.41 -5.96
C LEU A 462 -10.66 3.45 -6.66
N GLN A 463 -11.98 3.24 -6.67
CA GLN A 463 -12.97 4.09 -7.30
C GLN A 463 -14.05 4.56 -6.30
N PRO A 464 -14.71 5.72 -6.55
CA PRO A 464 -15.75 6.26 -5.67
C PRO A 464 -17.01 5.38 -5.53
N ASP A 465 -17.28 4.53 -6.51
CA ASP A 465 -18.41 3.59 -6.54
C ASP A 465 -18.09 2.21 -5.94
N ASP A 466 -16.81 1.92 -5.66
CA ASP A 466 -16.42 0.69 -4.98
C ASP A 466 -17.11 0.60 -3.60
N THR A 467 -17.71 -0.54 -3.30
CA THR A 467 -18.36 -0.76 -2.00
C THR A 467 -17.35 -1.08 -0.91
N LEU A 468 -17.55 -0.50 0.29
CA LEU A 468 -16.75 -0.84 1.46
C LEU A 468 -17.13 -2.26 1.92
N LYS A 469 -16.20 -3.21 1.75
CA LYS A 469 -16.39 -4.61 2.12
C LYS A 469 -15.54 -4.96 3.34
N GLU A 470 -16.19 -5.04 4.49
CA GLU A 470 -15.56 -5.39 5.76
C GLU A 470 -15.63 -6.88 6.06
N ARG A 471 -14.61 -7.41 6.73
CA ARG A 471 -14.55 -8.80 7.20
C ARG A 471 -13.97 -8.84 8.62
N PRO A 472 -14.60 -9.54 9.57
CA PRO A 472 -14.03 -9.74 10.89
C PRO A 472 -12.72 -10.51 10.77
N LEU A 473 -11.69 -10.06 11.49
CA LEU A 473 -10.38 -10.73 11.52
C LEU A 473 -9.88 -10.92 12.95
N LEU A 474 -10.11 -9.95 13.84
CA LEU A 474 -9.74 -9.97 15.26
C LEU A 474 -10.89 -9.43 16.11
N SER A 475 -10.85 -9.66 17.43
CA SER A 475 -11.68 -8.88 18.36
C SER A 475 -11.18 -7.42 18.47
N PRO A 476 -12.04 -6.47 18.87
CA PRO A 476 -11.63 -5.08 19.11
C PRO A 476 -10.50 -4.95 20.14
N GLY A 477 -10.57 -5.73 21.23
CA GLY A 477 -9.57 -5.70 22.30
C GLY A 477 -8.21 -6.23 21.86
N SER A 478 -8.18 -7.36 21.12
CA SER A 478 -6.95 -7.91 20.57
C SER A 478 -6.30 -6.96 19.55
N ALA A 479 -7.10 -6.41 18.62
CA ALA A 479 -6.64 -5.43 17.65
C ALA A 479 -6.00 -4.21 18.34
N TRP A 480 -6.62 -3.73 19.42
CA TRP A 480 -6.12 -2.61 20.22
C TRP A 480 -4.80 -2.94 20.93
N ILE A 481 -4.70 -4.11 21.58
CA ILE A 481 -3.49 -4.55 22.29
C ILE A 481 -2.32 -4.69 21.31
N VAL A 482 -2.54 -5.36 20.18
CA VAL A 482 -1.49 -5.54 19.15
C VAL A 482 -1.05 -4.18 18.59
N ARG A 483 -1.99 -3.27 18.31
CA ARG A 483 -1.64 -1.91 17.84
C ARG A 483 -0.77 -1.16 18.85
N ARG A 484 -1.07 -1.25 20.15
CA ARG A 484 -0.26 -0.65 21.23
C ARG A 484 1.15 -1.24 21.30
N ILE A 485 1.27 -2.56 21.16
CA ILE A 485 2.58 -3.23 21.10
C ILE A 485 3.40 -2.70 19.92
N LEU A 486 2.78 -2.61 18.73
CA LEU A 486 3.42 -2.12 17.51
C LEU A 486 3.73 -0.61 17.53
N SER A 487 3.10 0.16 18.42
CA SER A 487 3.44 1.57 18.64
C SER A 487 4.48 1.79 19.74
N GLY A 488 5.11 0.71 20.25
CA GLY A 488 6.12 0.80 21.32
C GLY A 488 5.54 1.03 22.73
N GLN A 489 4.22 0.88 22.90
CA GLN A 489 3.51 1.13 24.17
C GLN A 489 2.94 -0.18 24.73
N ALA A 490 3.81 -1.19 24.77
CA ALA A 490 3.46 -2.55 25.13
C ALA A 490 3.04 -2.77 26.59
N ARG A 491 3.48 -1.91 27.52
CA ARG A 491 3.25 -2.12 28.96
C ARG A 491 2.31 -1.08 29.58
N PRO A 492 1.39 -1.50 30.48
CA PRO A 492 0.48 -0.62 31.21
C PRO A 492 1.12 0.11 32.40
N ASP A 493 2.35 -0.24 32.79
CA ASP A 493 3.03 0.23 34.01
C ASP A 493 3.68 1.62 33.89
N ARG A 494 3.59 2.27 32.73
CA ARG A 494 3.92 3.69 32.56
C ARG A 494 2.69 4.53 32.91
N ASP A 495 2.83 5.38 33.92
CA ASP A 495 1.79 6.20 34.56
C ASP A 495 0.65 6.67 33.60
N PRO A 496 -0.59 6.20 33.80
CA PRO A 496 -1.77 6.70 33.08
C PRO A 496 -2.12 8.17 33.37
N ARG A 497 -1.58 8.75 34.46
CA ARG A 497 -1.74 10.18 34.84
C ARG A 497 -0.63 11.08 34.29
N ALA A 498 0.31 10.55 33.52
CA ALA A 498 1.04 11.38 32.59
C ALA A 498 0.05 11.85 31.51
N GLU A 499 -0.61 12.98 31.75
CA GLU A 499 -1.58 13.68 30.88
C GLU A 499 -0.98 14.16 29.53
N LEU A 500 0.07 13.51 29.05
CA LEU A 500 0.29 13.30 27.63
C LEU A 500 0.10 11.81 27.37
N VAL A 501 -1.15 11.39 27.15
CA VAL A 501 -1.47 10.14 26.45
C VAL A 501 -0.57 10.11 25.22
N GLN A 502 0.52 9.34 25.26
CA GLN A 502 1.43 9.26 24.13
C GLN A 502 0.62 8.67 22.98
N ARG A 503 0.16 9.56 22.10
CA ARG A 503 -0.65 9.20 20.93
C ARG A 503 0.18 8.18 20.15
N PRO A 504 -0.33 6.98 19.83
CA PRO A 504 0.31 6.14 18.83
C PRO A 504 0.32 6.93 17.51
N VAL A 505 1.41 7.67 17.26
CA VAL A 505 1.59 8.48 16.04
C VAL A 505 1.59 7.54 14.84
N LEU A 506 2.21 6.37 14.98
CA LEU A 506 2.23 5.30 14.00
C LEU A 506 2.50 3.96 14.70
N ALA A 507 1.59 2.99 14.55
CA ALA A 507 1.89 1.59 14.84
C ALA A 507 2.40 0.93 13.57
N TRP A 508 3.50 0.17 13.61
CA TRP A 508 4.08 -0.35 12.37
C TRP A 508 4.77 -1.69 12.57
N LYS A 509 4.90 -2.43 11.46
CA LYS A 509 5.58 -3.72 11.42
C LYS A 509 6.44 -3.83 10.16
N THR A 510 7.64 -4.35 10.34
CA THR A 510 8.54 -4.73 9.25
C THR A 510 8.37 -6.18 8.83
N GLY A 511 8.69 -6.46 7.57
CA GLY A 511 8.89 -7.81 7.06
C GLY A 511 10.17 -7.89 6.27
N THR A 512 10.88 -9.00 6.41
CA THR A 512 12.00 -9.36 5.56
C THR A 512 11.77 -10.80 5.12
N SER A 513 11.75 -11.06 3.81
CA SER A 513 11.64 -12.43 3.31
C SER A 513 12.98 -13.16 3.35
N TYR A 514 12.94 -14.49 3.24
CA TYR A 514 14.13 -15.32 3.23
C TYR A 514 15.11 -14.91 2.11
N GLY A 515 16.39 -14.80 2.45
CA GLY A 515 17.44 -14.41 1.50
C GLY A 515 17.37 -12.95 1.04
N PHE A 516 16.78 -12.04 1.83
CA PHE A 516 16.77 -10.59 1.55
C PHE A 516 16.14 -10.22 0.19
N ARG A 517 15.08 -10.92 -0.21
CA ARG A 517 14.41 -10.68 -1.51
C ARG A 517 13.39 -9.54 -1.43
N ASP A 518 12.69 -9.45 -0.30
CA ASP A 518 11.62 -8.49 -0.05
C ASP A 518 11.82 -7.80 1.30
N ALA A 519 11.76 -6.47 1.28
CA ALA A 519 11.70 -5.63 2.45
C ALA A 519 10.35 -4.92 2.52
N TRP A 520 9.61 -5.13 3.61
CA TRP A 520 8.29 -4.57 3.85
C TRP A 520 8.29 -3.63 5.05
N ALA A 521 7.45 -2.61 4.99
CA ALA A 521 6.99 -1.86 6.14
C ALA A 521 5.51 -1.54 5.99
N ILE A 522 4.71 -1.87 7.00
CA ILE A 522 3.28 -1.57 7.03
C ILE A 522 2.99 -0.77 8.28
N GLY A 523 2.40 0.40 8.08
CA GLY A 523 2.07 1.38 9.11
C GLY A 523 0.56 1.57 9.23
N VAL A 524 0.10 1.71 10.48
CA VAL A 524 -1.26 1.97 10.90
C VAL A 524 -1.25 3.28 11.69
N GLY A 525 -1.49 4.37 10.97
CA GLY A 525 -1.61 5.71 11.53
C GLY A 525 -3.02 5.98 12.08
N PRO A 526 -3.28 7.21 12.57
CA PRO A 526 -4.60 7.59 13.06
C PRO A 526 -5.67 7.69 11.98
N ARG A 527 -5.29 8.15 10.77
CA ARG A 527 -6.18 8.34 9.61
C ARG A 527 -5.77 7.57 8.37
N TYR A 528 -4.52 7.11 8.30
CA TYR A 528 -3.93 6.50 7.12
C TYR A 528 -3.29 5.16 7.44
N LEU A 529 -3.48 4.21 6.53
CA LEU A 529 -2.70 2.99 6.42
C LEU A 529 -1.63 3.21 5.35
N ILE A 530 -0.41 2.77 5.62
CA ILE A 530 0.75 2.96 4.74
C ILE A 530 1.38 1.62 4.48
N GLY A 531 1.48 1.21 3.23
CA GLY A 531 2.21 0.03 2.81
C GLY A 531 3.42 0.41 1.97
N VAL A 532 4.60 -0.11 2.31
CA VAL A 532 5.82 0.05 1.54
C VAL A 532 6.46 -1.31 1.28
N TRP A 533 6.87 -1.52 0.03
CA TRP A 533 7.70 -2.64 -0.39
C TRP A 533 8.96 -2.12 -1.09
N ILE A 534 10.11 -2.76 -0.85
CA ILE A 534 11.37 -2.54 -1.57
C ILE A 534 11.99 -3.89 -1.86
N GLY A 535 12.48 -4.09 -3.08
CA GLY A 535 13.14 -5.32 -3.51
C GLY A 535 13.34 -5.36 -5.01
N ARG A 536 13.79 -6.48 -5.55
CA ARG A 536 13.89 -6.65 -7.01
C ARG A 536 12.65 -7.32 -7.58
N PRO A 537 12.02 -6.77 -8.64
CA PRO A 537 10.87 -7.42 -9.27
C PRO A 537 11.17 -8.80 -9.88
N ASP A 538 12.42 -9.12 -10.19
CA ASP A 538 12.83 -10.48 -10.59
C ASP A 538 12.95 -11.46 -9.41
N GLY A 539 12.81 -10.98 -8.18
CA GLY A 539 12.92 -11.77 -6.95
C GLY A 539 14.36 -12.08 -6.53
N THR A 540 15.38 -11.54 -7.19
CA THR A 540 16.79 -11.78 -6.82
C THR A 540 17.11 -11.20 -5.43
N PRO A 541 17.87 -11.93 -4.58
CA PRO A 541 18.36 -11.43 -3.31
C PRO A 541 19.07 -10.08 -3.39
N VAL A 542 18.82 -9.20 -2.43
CA VAL A 542 19.58 -7.96 -2.25
C VAL A 542 20.15 -7.91 -0.83
N PRO A 543 21.31 -8.54 -0.58
CA PRO A 543 21.96 -8.50 0.73
C PRO A 543 22.13 -7.06 1.24
N GLY A 544 21.86 -6.85 2.53
CA GLY A 544 21.86 -5.52 3.14
C GLY A 544 20.55 -4.73 2.98
N GLN A 545 19.62 -5.16 2.11
CA GLN A 545 18.25 -4.63 2.08
C GLN A 545 17.29 -5.52 2.86
N PHE A 546 16.75 -4.96 3.94
CA PHE A 546 15.73 -5.60 4.77
C PHE A 546 14.78 -4.55 5.35
N GLY A 547 13.63 -4.99 5.90
CA GLY A 547 12.52 -4.10 6.25
C GLY A 547 12.93 -2.89 7.10
N LEU A 548 13.72 -3.11 8.16
CA LEU A 548 14.15 -2.04 9.07
C LEU A 548 15.15 -1.05 8.44
N ALA A 549 16.05 -1.52 7.56
CA ALA A 549 17.07 -0.67 6.95
C ALA A 549 16.59 0.09 5.71
N SER A 550 15.52 -0.39 5.05
CA SER A 550 15.11 0.12 3.72
C SER A 550 13.65 0.58 3.68
N ALA A 551 12.69 -0.33 3.86
CA ALA A 551 11.26 -0.02 3.73
C ALA A 551 10.73 0.89 4.85
N ALA A 552 11.20 0.70 6.10
CA ALA A 552 10.75 1.49 7.24
C ALA A 552 11.13 2.98 7.15
N PRO A 553 12.37 3.38 6.80
CA PRO A 553 12.68 4.80 6.61
C PRO A 553 11.84 5.47 5.52
N LEU A 554 11.51 4.77 4.43
CA LEU A 554 10.61 5.30 3.39
C LEU A 554 9.18 5.47 3.93
N MET A 555 8.65 4.47 4.63
CA MET A 555 7.32 4.55 5.28
C MET A 555 7.23 5.72 6.28
N LEU A 556 8.28 5.95 7.08
CA LEU A 556 8.33 7.06 8.03
C LEU A 556 8.30 8.42 7.31
N GLN A 557 9.02 8.58 6.20
CA GLN A 557 8.94 9.82 5.40
C GLN A 557 7.55 10.03 4.79
N VAL A 558 6.89 8.96 4.32
CA VAL A 558 5.50 9.03 3.84
C VAL A 558 4.57 9.46 4.98
N HIS A 559 4.76 8.90 6.18
CA HIS A 559 4.00 9.29 7.37
C HIS A 559 4.20 10.78 7.71
N ASP A 560 5.42 11.29 7.66
CA ASP A 560 5.71 12.70 7.91
C ASP A 560 5.03 13.62 6.88
N VAL A 561 5.00 13.22 5.60
CA VAL A 561 4.26 13.97 4.55
C VAL A 561 2.77 14.05 4.88
N LEU A 562 2.16 12.96 5.33
CA LEU A 562 0.74 12.89 5.69
C LEU A 562 0.43 13.71 6.94
N THR A 563 1.23 13.55 8.00
CA THR A 563 1.04 14.27 9.27
C THR A 563 1.21 15.78 9.08
N ASN A 564 2.22 16.22 8.32
CA ASN A 564 2.40 17.64 8.01
C ASN A 564 1.21 18.22 7.22
N ARG A 565 0.70 17.45 6.26
CA ARG A 565 -0.48 17.84 5.47
C ARG A 565 -1.73 17.97 6.33
N ASP A 566 -1.95 17.03 7.25
CA ASP A 566 -3.10 17.10 8.18
C ASP A 566 -2.98 18.29 9.13
N SER A 567 -1.77 18.53 9.66
CA SER A 567 -1.49 19.69 10.52
C SER A 567 -1.74 21.03 9.80
N GLN A 568 -1.29 21.16 8.54
CA GLN A 568 -1.55 22.35 7.71
C GLN A 568 -3.05 22.58 7.45
N ARG A 569 -3.85 21.50 7.47
CA ARG A 569 -5.32 21.56 7.31
C ARG A 569 -6.07 21.68 8.64
N GLY A 570 -5.37 21.77 9.78
CA GLY A 570 -5.98 21.82 11.10
C GLY A 570 -6.69 20.53 11.51
N ILE A 571 -6.41 19.40 10.86
CA ILE A 571 -7.07 18.12 11.14
C ILE A 571 -6.39 17.46 12.35
N SER A 572 -7.17 17.23 13.40
CA SER A 572 -6.70 16.50 14.57
C SER A 572 -6.87 14.99 14.39
N ALA A 573 -5.86 14.23 14.80
CA ALA A 573 -5.91 12.77 14.79
C ALA A 573 -7.02 12.23 15.72
N PRO A 574 -7.85 11.27 15.27
CA PRO A 574 -8.88 10.67 16.11
C PRO A 574 -8.24 9.87 17.26
N VAL A 575 -8.83 9.97 18.46
CA VAL A 575 -8.44 9.18 19.63
C VAL A 575 -9.37 7.99 19.74
N LYS A 576 -8.83 6.77 19.66
CA LYS A 576 -9.62 5.55 19.89
C LYS A 576 -9.67 5.21 21.38
N PRO A 577 -10.86 4.98 21.96
CA PRO A 577 -10.99 4.57 23.35
C PRO A 577 -10.38 3.18 23.59
N VAL A 578 -10.09 2.85 24.85
CA VAL A 578 -9.72 1.50 25.25
C VAL A 578 -10.99 0.64 25.20
N PRO A 579 -11.02 -0.49 24.48
CA PRO A 579 -12.16 -1.39 24.48
C PRO A 579 -12.48 -1.92 25.89
N ALA A 580 -13.77 -2.09 26.21
CA ALA A 580 -14.22 -2.46 27.56
C ALA A 580 -13.70 -3.83 28.05
N ASN A 581 -13.39 -4.74 27.13
CA ASN A 581 -12.85 -6.05 27.42
C ASN A 581 -11.32 -6.09 27.56
N VAL A 582 -10.63 -4.95 27.48
CA VAL A 582 -9.19 -4.87 27.72
C VAL A 582 -8.95 -4.55 29.20
N GLY A 583 -8.30 -5.48 29.89
CA GLY A 583 -7.91 -5.36 31.29
C GLY A 583 -6.41 -5.27 31.50
N VAL A 584 -6.00 -5.13 32.77
CA VAL A 584 -4.60 -5.23 33.21
C VAL A 584 -4.51 -6.26 34.32
N ALA A 585 -3.55 -7.18 34.22
CA ALA A 585 -3.26 -8.15 35.27
C ALA A 585 -1.78 -8.14 35.66
N ALA A 586 -1.51 -8.24 36.96
CA ALA A 586 -0.17 -8.49 37.49
C ALA A 586 0.10 -9.99 37.47
N ILE A 587 0.90 -10.45 36.51
CA ILE A 587 1.24 -11.87 36.31
C ILE A 587 2.67 -12.14 36.79
N CYS A 588 2.97 -13.41 37.07
CA CYS A 588 4.26 -13.83 37.57
C CYS A 588 4.86 -14.94 36.70
N TRP A 589 6.07 -14.70 36.20
CA TRP A 589 6.87 -15.77 35.59
C TRP A 589 7.55 -16.63 36.67
N PRO A 590 7.74 -17.93 36.41
CA PRO A 590 7.58 -18.64 35.11
C PRO A 590 6.17 -19.17 34.82
N LEU A 591 5.19 -19.04 35.72
CA LEU A 591 3.87 -19.65 35.55
C LEU A 591 2.93 -18.87 34.62
N GLY A 592 3.15 -17.56 34.45
CA GLY A 592 2.31 -16.70 33.60
C GLY A 592 0.99 -16.29 34.26
N GLN A 593 0.71 -16.74 35.48
CA GLN A 593 -0.56 -16.50 36.17
C GLN A 593 -0.47 -15.38 37.21
N PRO A 594 -1.60 -14.77 37.62
CA PRO A 594 -1.62 -13.80 38.71
C PRO A 594 -1.21 -14.44 40.03
N MET A 595 -0.23 -13.83 40.70
CA MET A 595 0.25 -14.26 42.02
C MET A 595 0.68 -13.07 42.86
N SER A 596 0.71 -13.25 44.19
CA SER A 596 1.28 -12.24 45.07
C SER A 596 2.76 -12.01 44.74
N ARG A 597 3.21 -10.76 44.75
CA ARG A 597 4.63 -10.41 44.59
C ARG A 597 5.50 -11.05 45.69
N SER A 598 4.94 -11.31 46.87
CA SER A 598 5.64 -11.96 47.98
C SER A 598 5.67 -13.49 47.87
N ASP A 599 4.94 -14.08 46.91
CA ASP A 599 4.95 -15.52 46.72
C ASP A 599 6.33 -15.99 46.22
N PRO A 600 6.95 -17.01 46.84
CA PRO A 600 8.28 -17.50 46.43
C PRO A 600 8.33 -18.03 44.99
N ASN A 601 7.20 -18.35 44.39
CA ASN A 601 7.05 -18.78 43.01
C ASN A 601 6.82 -17.61 42.03
N CYS A 602 6.58 -16.39 42.51
CA CYS A 602 6.60 -15.20 41.68
C CYS A 602 8.04 -14.71 41.47
N ARG A 603 8.70 -15.20 40.42
CA ARG A 603 10.13 -14.90 40.16
C ARG A 603 10.31 -13.56 39.47
N ARG A 604 9.47 -13.28 38.47
CA ARG A 604 9.43 -11.98 37.79
C ARG A 604 7.98 -11.54 37.61
N GLN A 605 7.56 -10.55 38.38
CA GLN A 605 6.26 -9.92 38.22
C GLN A 605 6.24 -9.03 36.97
N ARG A 606 5.15 -9.06 36.22
CA ARG A 606 4.91 -8.23 35.04
C ARG A 606 3.47 -7.75 35.02
N PHE A 607 3.20 -6.62 34.38
CA PHE A 607 1.84 -6.15 34.15
C PHE A 607 1.47 -6.37 32.69
N ALA A 608 0.46 -7.20 32.45
CA ALA A 608 -0.01 -7.57 31.13
C ALA A 608 -1.33 -6.87 30.82
N TRP A 609 -1.46 -6.33 29.61
CA TRP A 609 -2.75 -6.20 28.96
C TRP A 609 -3.37 -7.59 28.76
N THR A 610 -4.60 -7.75 29.21
CA THR A 610 -5.40 -8.97 29.11
C THR A 610 -6.67 -8.71 28.32
N LEU A 611 -7.22 -9.77 27.72
CA LEU A 611 -8.50 -9.75 27.03
C LEU A 611 -9.49 -10.56 27.86
N ASP A 612 -10.65 -9.98 28.19
CA ASP A 612 -11.71 -10.64 28.98
C ASP A 612 -11.19 -11.22 30.31
N ASN A 613 -10.22 -10.53 30.95
CA ASN A 613 -9.50 -10.97 32.16
C ASN A 613 -8.76 -12.32 32.01
N THR A 614 -8.54 -12.79 30.78
CA THR A 614 -7.88 -14.06 30.51
C THR A 614 -6.39 -13.98 30.84
N THR A 615 -5.94 -14.89 31.71
CA THR A 615 -4.53 -15.01 32.14
C THR A 615 -4.07 -16.47 32.01
N PRO A 616 -3.81 -16.95 30.78
CA PRO A 616 -3.41 -18.33 30.56
C PRO A 616 -2.06 -18.62 31.21
N PRO A 617 -1.81 -19.87 31.64
CA PRO A 617 -0.48 -20.27 32.09
C PRO A 617 0.55 -20.10 30.95
N THR A 618 1.83 -20.09 31.31
CA THR A 618 2.93 -20.04 30.35
C THR A 618 2.79 -21.13 29.30
N LEU A 619 2.79 -20.70 28.04
CA LEU A 619 2.71 -21.59 26.88
C LEU A 619 3.97 -22.45 26.83
N LEU A 620 3.79 -23.75 27.11
CA LEU A 620 4.82 -24.74 26.89
C LEU A 620 4.93 -25.06 25.42
N ALA A 621 6.14 -25.41 24.98
CA ALA A 621 6.34 -25.87 23.63
C ALA A 621 6.21 -27.40 23.56
N LEU A 622 5.74 -27.92 22.42
CA LEU A 622 5.49 -29.36 22.25
C LEU A 622 6.78 -30.18 22.23
N ASP A 623 7.90 -29.54 21.89
CA ASP A 623 9.24 -30.11 21.82
C ASP A 623 9.99 -30.11 23.16
N GLN A 624 9.32 -29.81 24.28
CA GLN A 624 9.95 -29.88 25.60
C GLN A 624 10.24 -31.33 26.04
N PRO A 625 11.32 -31.55 26.82
CA PRO A 625 11.60 -32.85 27.42
C PRO A 625 10.37 -33.39 28.19
N LEU A 626 9.96 -34.61 27.86
CA LEU A 626 8.79 -35.25 28.46
C LEU A 626 8.92 -35.34 29.99
N GLY A 627 7.84 -35.06 30.70
CA GLY A 627 7.77 -35.16 32.17
C GLY A 627 8.29 -33.95 32.94
N VAL A 628 8.73 -32.88 32.26
CA VAL A 628 9.24 -31.67 32.93
C VAL A 628 8.18 -30.56 32.91
N GLY A 629 7.45 -30.42 34.03
CA GLY A 629 6.45 -29.36 34.22
C GLY A 629 7.05 -28.02 34.69
N LEU A 630 6.20 -26.99 34.70
CA LEU A 630 6.50 -25.69 35.33
C LEU A 630 6.36 -25.71 36.85
N MET A 631 5.66 -26.72 37.38
CA MET A 631 5.42 -26.90 38.81
C MET A 631 5.95 -28.26 39.22
N GLU A 632 6.96 -28.25 40.10
CA GLU A 632 7.54 -29.46 40.67
C GLU A 632 7.07 -29.61 42.13
N SER A 633 6.54 -30.78 42.44
CA SER A 633 6.10 -31.12 43.79
C SER A 633 7.22 -31.88 44.51
N VAL A 634 7.82 -31.28 45.53
CA VAL A 634 8.90 -31.90 46.32
C VAL A 634 8.51 -31.99 47.79
N TRP A 635 8.94 -33.06 48.45
CA TRP A 635 8.80 -33.18 49.90
C TRP A 635 10.02 -32.57 50.58
N VAL A 636 9.80 -31.73 51.60
CA VAL A 636 10.86 -31.09 52.39
C VAL A 636 10.69 -31.39 53.88
N ASN A 637 11.79 -31.59 54.58
CA ASN A 637 11.77 -31.75 56.03
C ASN A 637 11.79 -30.38 56.76
N PRO A 638 11.69 -30.34 58.11
CA PRO A 638 11.74 -29.09 58.87
C PRO A 638 13.04 -28.27 58.71
N LYS A 639 14.13 -28.88 58.25
CA LYS A 639 15.41 -28.21 57.92
C LYS A 639 15.39 -27.59 56.51
N GLY A 640 14.32 -27.80 55.74
CA GLY A 640 14.17 -27.34 54.37
C GLY A 640 14.89 -28.21 53.33
N LEU A 641 15.43 -29.37 53.70
CA LEU A 641 16.07 -30.32 52.79
C LEU A 641 15.03 -31.19 52.11
N ARG A 642 15.27 -31.56 50.85
CA ARG A 642 14.39 -32.43 50.07
C ARG A 642 14.52 -33.87 50.54
N VAL A 643 13.39 -34.53 50.77
CA VAL A 643 13.29 -35.89 51.34
C VAL A 643 12.31 -36.76 50.56
N ASP A 644 12.28 -38.07 50.84
CA ASP A 644 11.19 -38.95 50.38
C ASP A 644 9.87 -38.62 51.12
N ALA A 645 8.74 -38.96 50.49
CA ALA A 645 7.40 -38.73 51.05
C ALA A 645 7.17 -39.42 52.40
N HIS A 646 7.86 -40.53 52.67
CA HIS A 646 7.70 -41.31 53.91
C HIS A 646 8.60 -40.82 55.06
N CYS A 647 9.47 -39.83 54.82
CA CYS A 647 10.38 -39.32 55.85
C CYS A 647 9.61 -38.56 56.95
N PRO A 648 10.00 -38.70 58.24
CA PRO A 648 9.34 -37.99 59.34
C PRO A 648 9.32 -36.47 59.16
N GLY A 649 8.14 -35.86 59.26
CA GLY A 649 7.97 -34.42 59.10
C GLY A 649 8.09 -33.90 57.67
N ALA A 650 8.03 -34.78 56.66
CA ALA A 650 7.97 -34.40 55.26
C ALA A 650 6.71 -33.55 54.96
N GLN A 651 6.92 -32.37 54.38
CA GLN A 651 5.87 -31.48 53.93
C GLN A 651 5.96 -31.28 52.42
N LEU A 652 4.82 -31.39 51.74
CA LEU A 652 4.75 -31.16 50.30
C LEU A 652 4.93 -29.66 50.01
N LYS A 653 5.87 -29.35 49.12
CA LYS A 653 6.16 -28.00 48.65
C LYS A 653 6.16 -27.95 47.13
N ASN A 654 5.41 -26.99 46.60
CA ASN A 654 5.29 -26.77 45.17
C ASN A 654 6.24 -25.66 44.74
N ILE A 655 7.16 -25.96 43.82
CA ILE A 655 8.19 -25.05 43.35
C ILE A 655 7.97 -24.77 41.87
N ALA A 656 7.78 -23.49 41.54
CA ALA A 656 7.73 -23.04 40.17
C ALA A 656 9.14 -23.03 39.55
N LEU A 657 9.23 -23.64 38.37
CA LEU A 657 10.45 -23.80 37.58
C LEU A 657 10.21 -23.25 36.18
N TRP A 658 11.29 -22.74 35.59
CA TRP A 658 11.26 -22.23 34.23
C TRP A 658 11.17 -23.39 33.23
N PRO A 659 10.63 -23.16 32.01
CA PRO A 659 10.74 -24.10 30.91
C PRO A 659 12.17 -24.63 30.75
N ALA A 660 12.33 -25.96 30.68
CA ALA A 660 13.66 -26.59 30.69
C ALA A 660 14.62 -26.07 29.59
N PRO A 661 14.18 -25.79 28.34
CA PRO A 661 15.07 -25.25 27.31
C PRO A 661 15.66 -23.88 27.64
N LEU A 662 15.12 -23.15 28.63
CA LEU A 662 15.60 -21.83 29.04
C LEU A 662 16.76 -21.91 30.04
N GLU A 663 17.01 -23.04 30.69
CA GLU A 663 18.00 -23.19 31.77
C GLU A 663 19.36 -22.52 31.46
N PRO A 664 19.95 -22.68 30.25
CA PRO A 664 21.22 -22.03 29.93
C PRO A 664 21.17 -20.50 29.82
N TRP A 665 19.99 -19.91 29.62
CA TRP A 665 19.75 -18.47 29.53
C TRP A 665 19.34 -17.84 30.87
N LEU A 666 19.10 -18.65 31.90
CA LEU A 666 18.68 -18.15 33.21
C LEU A 666 19.88 -17.79 34.09
N PRO A 667 19.75 -16.76 34.96
CA PRO A 667 20.68 -16.54 36.06
C PRO A 667 20.80 -17.79 36.92
N ARG A 668 21.99 -18.06 37.48
CA ARG A 668 22.25 -19.27 38.27
C ARG A 668 21.24 -19.50 39.40
N ALA A 669 20.76 -18.43 40.06
CA ALA A 669 19.77 -18.52 41.14
C ALA A 669 18.36 -18.95 40.68
N GLU A 670 18.06 -18.86 39.38
CA GLU A 670 16.77 -19.24 38.79
C GLU A 670 16.81 -20.62 38.13
N ARG A 671 18.00 -21.23 38.00
CA ARG A 671 18.17 -22.56 37.43
C ARG A 671 17.59 -23.64 38.35
N ARG A 672 17.16 -24.75 37.76
CA ARG A 672 16.48 -25.84 38.46
C ARG A 672 17.29 -26.41 39.64
N ASP A 673 18.59 -26.57 39.47
CA ASP A 673 19.50 -27.08 40.50
C ASP A 673 19.61 -26.17 41.73
N ALA A 674 19.57 -24.85 41.52
CA ALA A 674 19.60 -23.85 42.60
C ALA A 674 18.23 -23.61 43.22
N ARG A 675 17.14 -23.79 42.46
CA ARG A 675 15.76 -23.60 42.92
C ARG A 675 15.26 -24.76 43.77
N LEU A 676 15.69 -25.99 43.47
CA LEU A 676 15.32 -27.17 44.23
C LEU A 676 16.17 -27.24 45.51
N PRO A 677 15.57 -27.50 46.69
CA PRO A 677 16.34 -27.69 47.92
C PRO A 677 17.29 -28.88 47.81
N ALA A 678 18.43 -28.80 48.51
CA ALA A 678 19.40 -29.89 48.58
C ALA A 678 18.75 -31.16 49.13
N ALA A 679 19.16 -32.32 48.63
CA ALA A 679 18.71 -33.61 49.13
C ALA A 679 19.25 -33.86 50.54
N ASP A 680 18.41 -34.39 51.43
CA ASP A 680 18.85 -34.84 52.74
C ASP A 680 19.69 -36.12 52.60
N PRO A 681 20.91 -36.20 53.17
CA PRO A 681 21.75 -37.38 53.08
C PRO A 681 21.20 -38.58 53.88
N ASP A 682 20.43 -38.32 54.94
CA ASP A 682 19.92 -39.35 55.87
C ASP A 682 18.59 -39.94 55.38
N CYS A 683 17.80 -39.16 54.62
CA CYS A 683 16.53 -39.61 54.03
C CYS A 683 16.40 -39.09 52.59
N PRO A 684 17.22 -39.58 51.65
CA PRO A 684 17.30 -39.02 50.32
C PRO A 684 15.99 -39.23 49.54
N PRO A 685 15.57 -38.24 48.74
CA PRO A 685 14.45 -38.40 47.84
C PRO A 685 14.80 -39.42 46.74
N PRO A 686 13.79 -40.04 46.10
CA PRO A 686 14.04 -40.90 44.96
C PRO A 686 14.84 -40.16 43.89
N ALA A 687 15.84 -40.84 43.33
CA ALA A 687 16.66 -40.27 42.27
C ALA A 687 15.74 -39.87 41.11
N LEU A 688 15.64 -38.57 40.86
CA LEU A 688 15.05 -38.08 39.62
C LEU A 688 15.87 -38.71 38.48
N ALA A 689 15.21 -39.24 37.46
CA ALA A 689 15.84 -39.75 36.25
C ALA A 689 16.55 -38.60 35.51
N ALA A 690 17.68 -38.14 36.06
CA ALA A 690 18.46 -37.06 35.53
C ALA A 690 19.40 -37.65 34.47
N SER A 691 19.08 -37.40 33.20
CA SER A 691 20.08 -37.49 32.14
C SER A 691 21.22 -36.50 32.48
N SER A 692 22.46 -36.89 32.21
CA SER A 692 23.61 -36.01 32.42
C SER A 692 23.38 -34.70 31.64
N PRO A 693 23.51 -33.52 32.26
CA PRO A 693 23.20 -32.27 31.60
C PRO A 693 24.13 -32.05 30.40
N LEU A 694 23.56 -31.58 29.29
CA LEU A 694 24.33 -31.18 28.12
C LEU A 694 25.27 -30.02 28.45
N SER A 695 26.55 -30.15 28.13
CA SER A 695 27.58 -29.12 28.35
C SER A 695 28.54 -29.05 27.17
N ILE A 696 28.93 -27.84 26.78
CA ILE A 696 29.85 -27.60 25.66
C ILE A 696 31.30 -27.67 26.17
N VAL A 697 32.16 -28.31 25.37
CA VAL A 697 33.60 -28.49 25.61
C VAL A 697 34.39 -27.91 24.44
N GLY A 698 35.54 -27.31 24.74
CA GLY A 698 36.44 -26.67 23.77
C GLY A 698 36.53 -25.15 23.91
N VAL A 699 35.54 -24.53 24.56
CA VAL A 699 35.52 -23.10 24.95
C VAL A 699 34.73 -22.94 26.25
N ARG A 700 35.07 -21.97 27.08
CA ARG A 700 34.40 -21.69 28.37
C ARG A 700 33.68 -20.35 28.35
N GLU A 701 32.70 -20.23 29.26
CA GLU A 701 31.97 -18.99 29.48
C GLU A 701 32.91 -17.85 29.86
N GLY A 702 32.84 -16.75 29.12
CA GLY A 702 33.64 -15.55 29.32
C GLY A 702 35.05 -15.59 28.74
N ASP A 703 35.43 -16.65 28.02
CA ASP A 703 36.76 -16.75 27.41
C ASP A 703 37.04 -15.56 26.47
N GLN A 704 38.28 -15.09 26.49
CA GLN A 704 38.82 -14.11 25.54
C GLN A 704 39.86 -14.82 24.67
N LEU A 705 39.44 -15.26 23.50
CA LEU A 705 40.28 -15.98 22.56
C LEU A 705 41.02 -14.97 21.68
N ARG A 706 42.34 -15.09 21.60
CA ARG A 706 43.19 -14.22 20.77
C ARG A 706 43.50 -14.87 19.44
N LEU A 707 43.56 -14.07 18.38
CA LEU A 707 44.12 -14.52 17.12
C LEU A 707 45.64 -14.66 17.26
N PRO A 708 46.27 -15.70 16.68
CA PRO A 708 47.73 -15.76 16.65
C PRO A 708 48.29 -14.53 15.94
N ALA A 709 49.22 -13.81 16.58
CA ALA A 709 49.71 -12.48 16.16
C ALA A 709 50.29 -12.38 14.73
N ALA A 710 50.48 -13.51 14.03
CA ALA A 710 50.99 -13.59 12.66
C ALA A 710 50.00 -14.20 11.65
N SER A 711 48.77 -14.53 12.06
CA SER A 711 47.78 -15.23 11.23
C SER A 711 46.65 -14.29 10.80
N GLN A 712 46.41 -14.18 9.49
CA GLN A 712 45.17 -13.59 8.95
C GLN A 712 44.03 -14.63 8.83
N GLN A 713 44.25 -15.87 9.27
CA GLN A 713 43.22 -16.90 9.22
C GLN A 713 42.27 -16.80 10.41
N ALA A 714 40.98 -17.01 10.14
CA ALA A 714 39.93 -17.11 11.15
C ALA A 714 40.30 -18.14 12.24
N LEU A 715 39.97 -17.83 13.50
CA LEU A 715 40.20 -18.74 14.62
C LEU A 715 39.35 -19.99 14.41
N ARG A 716 39.97 -21.18 14.45
CA ARG A 716 39.27 -22.46 14.33
C ARG A 716 39.38 -23.23 15.64
N LEU A 717 38.24 -23.62 16.20
CA LEU A 717 38.18 -24.43 17.41
C LEU A 717 37.47 -25.75 17.13
N LYS A 718 38.00 -26.82 17.71
CA LYS A 718 37.34 -28.11 17.79
C LYS A 718 36.46 -28.11 19.03
N ILE A 719 35.15 -28.04 18.83
CA ILE A 719 34.16 -28.02 19.91
C ILE A 719 33.40 -29.35 19.94
N SER A 720 33.08 -29.83 21.15
CA SER A 720 32.27 -31.03 21.36
C SER A 720 31.33 -30.79 22.53
N ALA A 721 30.45 -31.75 22.83
CA ALA A 721 29.62 -31.68 24.05
C ALA A 721 29.73 -32.96 24.89
N LEU A 722 29.47 -32.83 26.18
CA LEU A 722 29.34 -33.93 27.14
C LEU A 722 27.92 -33.93 27.70
N GLY A 723 27.44 -35.10 28.15
CA GLY A 723 26.05 -35.26 28.57
C GLY A 723 25.05 -35.20 27.41
N GLY A 724 23.77 -35.02 27.73
CA GLY A 724 22.66 -35.10 26.79
C GLY A 724 22.48 -36.50 26.19
N SER A 725 21.65 -36.60 25.16
CA SER A 725 21.42 -37.84 24.43
C SER A 725 21.22 -37.64 22.92
N GLY A 726 21.62 -38.66 22.15
CA GLY A 726 21.38 -38.72 20.71
C GLY A 726 22.19 -37.72 19.88
N ARG A 727 21.61 -37.32 18.75
CA ARG A 727 22.23 -36.36 17.81
C ARG A 727 22.16 -34.93 18.35
N ARG A 728 23.14 -34.11 17.98
CA ARG A 728 23.30 -32.73 18.49
C ARG A 728 23.34 -31.74 17.34
N TRP A 729 22.64 -30.62 17.48
CA TRP A 729 22.59 -29.52 16.50
C TRP A 729 23.23 -28.27 17.08
N TRP A 730 24.22 -27.74 16.38
CA TRP A 730 25.04 -26.62 16.81
C TRP A 730 24.61 -25.32 16.14
N PHE A 731 24.65 -24.24 16.92
CA PHE A 731 24.28 -22.90 16.47
C PHE A 731 25.33 -21.89 16.93
N LEU A 732 25.78 -21.05 16.00
CA LEU A 732 26.68 -19.92 16.27
C LEU A 732 25.92 -18.63 16.02
N ASN A 733 25.79 -17.78 17.05
CA ASN A 733 25.02 -16.54 17.00
C ASN A 733 23.59 -16.75 16.46
N GLY A 734 22.99 -17.89 16.80
CA GLY A 734 21.65 -18.27 16.35
C GLY A 734 21.57 -18.87 14.94
N ALA A 735 22.65 -18.86 14.17
CA ALA A 735 22.72 -19.48 12.85
C ALA A 735 23.15 -20.95 12.95
N PRO A 736 22.56 -21.88 12.17
CA PRO A 736 23.00 -23.28 12.15
C PRO A 736 24.46 -23.42 11.73
N LEU A 737 25.28 -24.07 12.57
CA LEU A 737 26.69 -24.36 12.30
C LEU A 737 26.87 -25.76 11.69
N GLY A 738 26.06 -26.72 12.12
CA GLY A 738 26.12 -28.12 11.71
C GLY A 738 25.52 -29.05 12.75
N ASP A 739 25.76 -30.35 12.60
CA ASP A 739 25.33 -31.36 13.57
C ASP A 739 26.44 -32.38 13.84
N SER A 740 26.39 -33.01 15.01
CA SER A 740 27.33 -34.05 15.42
C SER A 740 26.59 -35.23 16.06
N ALA A 741 27.16 -36.43 15.95
CA ALA A 741 26.64 -37.62 16.60
C ALA A 741 27.42 -37.88 17.90
N ASN A 742 26.72 -38.21 18.99
CA ASN A 742 27.37 -38.59 20.25
C ASN A 742 28.46 -37.58 20.67
N GLN A 743 29.64 -38.05 21.12
CA GLN A 743 30.76 -37.21 21.56
C GLN A 743 31.60 -36.63 20.41
N ASP A 744 31.15 -36.75 19.16
CA ASP A 744 31.88 -36.20 18.03
C ASP A 744 31.99 -34.68 18.11
N SER A 745 33.15 -34.19 17.70
CA SER A 745 33.47 -32.77 17.65
C SER A 745 33.11 -32.15 16.30
N ILE A 746 32.71 -30.89 16.30
CA ILE A 746 32.59 -30.06 15.11
C ILE A 746 33.68 -28.97 15.12
N ASN A 747 34.14 -28.59 13.92
CA ASN A 747 35.05 -27.46 13.77
C ASN A 747 34.23 -26.17 13.58
N ALA A 748 34.39 -25.21 14.49
CA ALA A 748 33.81 -23.88 14.40
C ALA A 748 34.87 -22.87 13.94
N SER A 749 34.52 -22.00 12.99
CA SER A 749 35.38 -20.93 12.50
C SER A 749 34.82 -19.58 12.94
N PHE A 750 35.67 -18.71 13.48
CA PHE A 750 35.31 -17.38 13.97
C PHE A 750 36.05 -16.32 13.15
N GLU A 751 35.33 -15.74 12.20
CA GLU A 751 35.91 -14.86 11.16
C GLU A 751 36.03 -13.40 11.58
N GLN A 752 35.25 -12.98 12.58
CA GLN A 752 35.17 -11.58 13.01
C GLN A 752 35.62 -11.44 14.47
N LEU A 753 36.21 -10.31 14.82
CA LEU A 753 36.41 -9.93 16.23
C LEU A 753 35.05 -9.59 16.86
N GLY A 754 34.89 -9.91 18.14
CA GLY A 754 33.69 -9.59 18.89
C GLY A 754 33.16 -10.73 19.74
N ARG A 755 31.93 -10.57 20.22
CA ARG A 755 31.25 -11.54 21.07
C ARG A 755 30.58 -12.62 20.23
N TYR A 756 30.70 -13.86 20.68
CA TYR A 756 30.06 -15.03 20.11
C TYR A 756 29.21 -15.73 21.14
N GLN A 757 28.08 -16.25 20.67
CA GLN A 757 27.20 -17.15 21.41
C GLN A 757 27.18 -18.49 20.70
N LEU A 758 27.72 -19.52 21.35
CA LEU A 758 27.65 -20.90 20.88
C LEU A 758 26.56 -21.62 21.66
N SER A 759 25.66 -22.29 20.97
CA SER A 759 24.60 -23.08 21.60
C SER A 759 24.42 -24.42 20.89
N VAL A 760 23.92 -25.40 21.64
CA VAL A 760 23.66 -26.75 21.15
C VAL A 760 22.31 -27.23 21.66
N LEU A 761 21.58 -27.95 20.80
CA LEU A 761 20.34 -28.67 21.09
C LEU A 761 20.60 -30.16 20.86
N ASP A 762 20.19 -31.03 21.79
CA ASP A 762 20.23 -32.47 21.59
C ASP A 762 18.87 -33.07 21.20
N GLU A 763 18.86 -34.37 20.93
CA GLU A 763 17.68 -35.11 20.47
C GLU A 763 16.59 -35.24 21.55
N ALA A 764 16.95 -35.13 22.83
CA ALA A 764 16.02 -35.10 23.95
C ALA A 764 15.48 -33.70 24.27
N GLY A 765 15.87 -32.67 23.51
CA GLY A 765 15.44 -31.30 23.72
C GLY A 765 16.23 -30.54 24.79
N GLN A 766 17.36 -31.08 25.25
CA GLN A 766 18.27 -30.35 26.13
C GLN A 766 19.04 -29.31 25.35
N THR A 767 19.30 -28.18 26.00
CA THR A 767 20.06 -27.08 25.44
C THR A 767 21.27 -26.76 26.30
N ALA A 768 22.34 -26.31 25.66
CA ALA A 768 23.48 -25.69 26.33
C ALA A 768 23.92 -24.44 25.57
N ARG A 769 24.51 -23.49 26.30
CA ARG A 769 24.98 -22.20 25.78
C ARG A 769 26.29 -21.81 26.44
N ILE A 770 27.18 -21.23 25.63
CA ILE A 770 28.40 -20.55 26.09
C ILE A 770 28.53 -19.21 25.34
N GLU A 771 28.88 -18.14 26.05
CA GLU A 771 29.32 -16.88 25.46
C GLU A 771 30.80 -16.63 25.70
N PHE A 772 31.49 -16.16 24.67
CA PHE A 772 32.91 -15.82 24.70
C PHE A 772 33.21 -14.71 23.69
N SER A 773 34.44 -14.23 23.66
CA SER A 773 34.87 -13.19 22.72
C SER A 773 36.14 -13.59 21.98
N VAL A 774 36.20 -13.20 20.71
CA VAL A 774 37.43 -13.22 19.92
C VAL A 774 37.97 -11.80 19.87
N VAL A 775 39.17 -11.62 20.38
CA VAL A 775 39.87 -10.35 20.47
C VAL A 775 41.19 -10.42 19.70
N ASP A 776 41.76 -9.26 19.43
CA ASP A 776 43.06 -9.14 18.76
C ASP A 776 44.20 -9.77 19.60
#